data_AF-A0A7M3X5W5-F1
#
_entry.id   AF-A0A7M3X5W5-F1
#
_cell.length_a   1.000
_cell.length_b   1.000
_cell.length_c   1.000
_cell.angle_alpha   90.00
_cell.angle_beta   90.00
_cell.angle_gamma   90.00
#
_symmetry.space_group_name_H-M   'P 1'
#
loop_
_entity.id
_entity.type
_entity.pdbx_description
1 polymer ?
#
loop_
_entity_poly.entity_id
_entity_poly.type
_entity_poly.pdbx_seq_one_letter_code
_entity_poly.pdbx_strand_id
1 'polypeptide(L)'
;MVSGSLGQLETMTEGSLNPWHPEGEPFEFPIWEDEVHQTPFGALAIFLEEWPGTTQTSEQSDPVRHRRLVETIAGYPEIFSGRRPLDVPLHPKSVLAFKLALFLDKIPSTGPSEWHSLRSVMLYADLLDRQIETKAREFLHQTMSGIRKHSRYRCKETMTDLPYEKSLHDDEIRFLTVLHSQNWRRVEKYWPLKLTNEPVGSSDGNLDFACFSDDDDKNYKWLELNGAEGTWLEHEFKFKSIQSWISAWAGINVEFHPLNENVAHNLIIGASTMLERIFAKMRSHILKEKKVGSIVIDGGGRISFLSKTNSEEERKEFNQQLYSILYLDPDHPHPYQTAIKDAMNRYIGFETVRSFLGNQTNPPLYEELGDGTYVLKKKGFVRLFNEEYMASVVPEISEIEDDAPSIDYAKRMNKTQEGKACLFCQKTASVEQVGEQEGCRDSVSKWLKDSYVCPIHYLLFAIGEAAQIRMGSRYDLQSSAPTRFKVREKTVQQMILFDGNSIGGWFKKPFDHYLVPQLPWKVDNIKEQSIKMPYWEINLSRILAYWEEQKDTLLNLRDRIETPSSKDFDGEFPDEWVNGVEEIETKPMSPQDCGFAADAFAREIMFRRRMQAMIRRQRRSFHFNATWWTTLKDGLNHMIPWVLAGDDLVLVNSKRLEDKEILDVLGKLHNLLSKNFPHTPLTFAGALLTRGESSIQDMYREASHLEDEAGYLWKFLVAENEKLPSLSDKKEQKKEAWLNKKTEVGKNLPRLIQNINLFKVGEEGSVPSIILQKDWYRDLPKTKKGDE
;
A
#
# COMPACT_ATOMS: atom_id res chain seq x y z
N MET A 1 41.18 11.83 -45.73
CA MET A 1 39.88 12.49 -45.56
C MET A 1 38.78 11.45 -45.73
N VAL A 2 38.36 10.82 -44.64
CA VAL A 2 37.13 10.04 -44.56
C VAL A 2 36.51 10.44 -43.23
N SER A 3 35.51 11.30 -43.33
CA SER A 3 34.62 11.70 -42.24
C SER A 3 33.61 10.58 -42.01
N GLY A 4 33.50 10.12 -40.78
CA GLY A 4 32.43 9.21 -40.38
C GLY A 4 32.55 8.80 -38.92
N SER A 5 31.41 8.92 -38.24
CA SER A 5 31.01 8.31 -36.96
C SER A 5 31.02 9.18 -35.69
N LEU A 6 29.89 9.01 -34.99
CA LEU A 6 29.59 9.29 -33.59
C LEU A 6 29.17 10.72 -33.26
N GLY A 7 27.99 11.06 -33.78
CA GLY A 7 27.08 12.00 -33.10
C GLY A 7 26.72 11.44 -31.72
N GLN A 8 26.76 12.34 -30.74
CA GLN A 8 26.58 12.13 -29.31
C GLN A 8 25.23 11.45 -28.99
N LEU A 9 25.26 10.20 -28.53
CA LEU A 9 24.29 9.77 -27.51
C LEU A 9 24.77 10.41 -26.21
N GLU A 10 24.09 11.45 -25.73
CA GLU A 10 24.18 11.83 -24.32
C GLU A 10 23.76 10.60 -23.51
N THR A 11 24.74 9.90 -22.93
CA THR A 11 24.48 8.78 -22.03
C THR A 11 23.82 9.36 -20.79
N MET A 12 22.50 9.21 -20.65
CA MET A 12 21.84 9.44 -19.37
C MET A 12 22.53 8.55 -18.32
N THR A 13 23.22 9.18 -17.37
CA THR A 13 23.92 8.52 -16.27
C THR A 13 23.05 8.37 -15.03
N GLU A 14 21.80 8.85 -15.08
CA GLU A 14 20.91 9.00 -13.94
C GLU A 14 19.52 8.41 -14.23
N GLY A 15 18.84 7.99 -13.16
CA GLY A 15 17.47 7.51 -13.16
C GLY A 15 16.43 8.64 -13.06
N SER A 16 15.17 8.28 -12.84
CA SER A 16 14.11 9.25 -12.56
C SER A 16 14.29 9.93 -11.18
N LEU A 17 13.63 11.08 -10.98
CA LEU A 17 13.65 11.80 -9.69
C LEU A 17 13.15 10.91 -8.55
N ASN A 18 13.90 10.85 -7.45
CA ASN A 18 13.52 10.10 -6.26
C ASN A 18 12.33 10.77 -5.56
N PRO A 19 11.18 10.08 -5.42
CA PRO A 19 9.98 10.67 -4.83
C PRO A 19 10.20 11.06 -3.36
N TRP A 20 11.10 10.40 -2.64
CA TRP A 20 11.43 10.66 -1.24
C TRP A 20 12.47 11.78 -1.04
N HIS A 21 13.21 12.16 -2.09
CA HIS A 21 14.14 13.27 -1.99
C HIS A 21 13.35 14.61 -1.97
N PRO A 22 13.62 15.53 -1.02
CA PRO A 22 12.95 16.83 -0.95
C PRO A 22 13.15 17.63 -2.25
N GLU A 23 14.39 17.72 -2.69
CA GLU A 23 14.84 18.49 -3.87
C GLU A 23 14.74 17.71 -5.20
N GLY A 24 14.33 16.43 -5.13
CA GLY A 24 14.19 15.59 -6.32
C GLY A 24 15.49 15.10 -6.94
N GLU A 25 16.52 14.80 -6.14
CA GLU A 25 17.72 14.15 -6.66
C GLU A 25 17.35 12.84 -7.39
N PRO A 26 17.88 12.60 -8.60
CA PRO A 26 17.57 11.39 -9.35
C PRO A 26 18.13 10.14 -8.68
N PHE A 27 17.50 9.01 -8.94
CA PHE A 27 18.08 7.72 -8.61
C PHE A 27 19.37 7.50 -9.40
N GLU A 28 20.25 6.62 -8.92
CA GLU A 28 21.30 6.04 -9.75
C GLU A 28 20.71 5.34 -10.98
N PHE A 29 21.52 5.25 -12.04
CA PHE A 29 21.10 4.58 -13.27
C PHE A 29 20.52 3.18 -12.99
N PRO A 30 19.31 2.85 -13.46
CA PRO A 30 18.64 1.62 -13.07
C PRO A 30 19.35 0.36 -13.57
N ILE A 31 19.72 -0.51 -12.62
CA ILE A 31 20.27 -1.84 -12.90
C ILE A 31 19.31 -2.89 -12.32
N TRP A 32 18.85 -3.81 -13.16
CA TRP A 32 18.05 -4.94 -12.73
C TRP A 32 18.93 -6.01 -12.08
N GLU A 33 18.56 -6.37 -10.85
CA GLU A 33 19.24 -7.40 -10.06
C GLU A 33 18.20 -8.30 -9.38
N ASP A 34 18.16 -9.56 -9.78
CA ASP A 34 17.34 -10.58 -9.12
C ASP A 34 18.00 -11.96 -9.12
N GLU A 35 17.76 -12.72 -8.05
CA GLU A 35 18.35 -14.04 -7.83
C GLU A 35 17.86 -15.06 -8.85
N VAL A 36 16.64 -14.90 -9.38
CA VAL A 36 15.98 -15.87 -10.27
C VAL A 36 15.97 -15.39 -11.71
N HIS A 37 15.59 -14.14 -11.96
CA HIS A 37 15.39 -13.62 -13.32
C HIS A 37 16.56 -12.75 -13.79
N GLN A 38 17.12 -13.05 -14.98
CA GLN A 38 18.27 -12.32 -15.53
C GLN A 38 17.89 -10.90 -15.97
N THR A 39 16.70 -10.72 -16.53
CA THR A 39 16.18 -9.41 -16.96
C THR A 39 14.83 -9.11 -16.29
N PRO A 40 14.38 -7.84 -16.24
CA PRO A 40 13.04 -7.50 -15.76
C PRO A 40 11.93 -8.13 -16.63
N PHE A 41 12.22 -8.46 -17.89
CA PHE A 41 11.29 -9.16 -18.78
C PHE A 41 11.02 -10.59 -18.33
N GLY A 42 12.00 -11.27 -17.73
CA GLY A 42 11.78 -12.57 -17.11
C GLY A 42 10.78 -12.50 -15.94
N ALA A 43 10.85 -11.42 -15.15
CA ALA A 43 9.89 -11.15 -14.07
C ALA A 43 8.50 -10.76 -14.62
N LEU A 44 8.42 -9.95 -15.67
CA LEU A 44 7.15 -9.64 -16.35
C LEU A 44 6.50 -10.93 -16.91
N ALA A 45 7.30 -11.79 -17.55
CA ALA A 45 6.82 -13.04 -18.14
C ALA A 45 6.21 -13.97 -17.08
N ILE A 46 6.88 -14.18 -15.94
CA ILE A 46 6.40 -15.13 -14.94
C ILE A 46 5.04 -14.74 -14.35
N PHE A 47 4.79 -13.44 -14.12
CA PHE A 47 3.48 -12.97 -13.63
C PHE A 47 2.36 -13.19 -14.65
N LEU A 48 2.64 -12.97 -15.93
CA LEU A 48 1.65 -13.15 -16.98
C LEU A 48 1.42 -14.63 -17.29
N GLU A 49 2.46 -15.47 -17.17
CA GLU A 49 2.40 -16.90 -17.43
C GLU A 49 1.62 -17.62 -16.34
N GLU A 50 1.90 -17.26 -15.08
CA GLU A 50 1.29 -17.87 -13.90
C GLU A 50 0.07 -17.10 -13.38
N TRP A 51 -0.55 -16.26 -14.23
CA TRP A 51 -1.73 -15.49 -13.84
C TRP A 51 -2.85 -16.43 -13.39
N PRO A 52 -3.40 -16.29 -12.17
CA PRO A 52 -4.43 -17.18 -11.65
C PRO A 52 -5.65 -17.30 -12.57
N GLY A 53 -6.09 -18.52 -12.83
CA GLY A 53 -7.25 -18.82 -13.67
C GLY A 53 -7.08 -20.09 -14.48
N THR A 54 -8.07 -20.38 -15.33
CA THR A 54 -8.07 -21.59 -16.18
C THR A 54 -7.47 -21.38 -17.56
N THR A 55 -7.13 -20.14 -17.91
CA THR A 55 -6.80 -19.73 -19.28
C THR A 55 -5.57 -18.84 -19.25
N GLN A 56 -4.57 -19.16 -20.08
CA GLN A 56 -3.30 -18.46 -20.13
C GLN A 56 -3.49 -17.00 -20.59
N THR A 57 -2.60 -16.09 -20.21
CA THR A 57 -2.69 -14.68 -20.63
C THR A 57 -2.73 -14.52 -22.15
N SER A 58 -1.92 -15.28 -22.89
CA SER A 58 -1.93 -15.27 -24.35
C SER A 58 -3.29 -15.65 -24.95
N GLU A 59 -4.09 -16.48 -24.28
CA GLU A 59 -5.40 -16.93 -24.76
C GLU A 59 -6.51 -15.91 -24.48
N GLN A 60 -6.26 -14.91 -23.62
CA GLN A 60 -7.22 -13.87 -23.27
C GLN A 60 -7.42 -12.83 -24.39
N SER A 61 -8.48 -12.02 -24.26
CA SER A 61 -8.75 -10.87 -25.14
C SER A 61 -7.72 -9.75 -24.96
N ASP A 62 -7.61 -8.85 -25.96
CA ASP A 62 -6.70 -7.70 -25.93
C ASP A 62 -6.85 -6.85 -24.66
N PRO A 63 -8.08 -6.48 -24.21
CA PRO A 63 -8.26 -5.69 -23.01
C PRO A 63 -7.79 -6.40 -21.73
N VAL A 64 -8.03 -7.71 -21.62
CA VAL A 64 -7.62 -8.49 -20.45
C VAL A 64 -6.10 -8.61 -20.40
N ARG A 65 -5.45 -8.85 -21.54
CA ARG A 65 -3.98 -8.89 -21.63
C ARG A 65 -3.35 -7.55 -21.25
N HIS A 66 -3.88 -6.47 -21.79
CA HIS A 66 -3.43 -5.12 -21.49
C HIS A 66 -3.58 -4.85 -19.98
N ARG A 67 -4.75 -5.10 -19.41
CA ARG A 67 -4.97 -4.96 -17.95
C ARG A 67 -3.96 -5.76 -17.13
N ARG A 68 -3.72 -7.03 -17.46
CA ARG A 68 -2.73 -7.87 -16.76
C ARG A 68 -1.32 -7.29 -16.84
N LEU A 69 -0.93 -6.75 -18.00
CA LEU A 69 0.35 -6.07 -18.18
C LEU A 69 0.44 -4.80 -17.31
N VAL A 70 -0.56 -3.93 -17.37
CA VAL A 70 -0.58 -2.67 -16.59
C VAL A 70 -0.57 -2.98 -15.09
N GLU A 71 -1.39 -3.91 -14.62
CA GLU A 71 -1.41 -4.35 -13.21
C GLU A 71 -0.05 -4.91 -12.77
N THR A 72 0.67 -5.63 -13.65
CA THR A 72 2.02 -6.12 -13.37
C THR A 72 3.03 -4.97 -13.24
N ILE A 73 3.02 -4.02 -14.19
CA ILE A 73 3.85 -2.81 -14.16
C ILE A 73 3.59 -1.97 -12.91
N ALA A 74 2.31 -1.88 -12.51
CA ALA A 74 1.89 -1.15 -11.34
C ALA A 74 2.39 -1.75 -10.01
N GLY A 75 2.82 -3.02 -10.01
CA GLY A 75 3.14 -3.76 -8.79
C GLY A 75 1.92 -4.40 -8.13
N TYR A 76 0.85 -4.61 -8.90
CA TYR A 76 -0.39 -5.28 -8.49
C TYR A 76 -0.72 -6.54 -9.31
N PRO A 77 0.23 -7.39 -9.76
CA PRO A 77 -0.15 -8.64 -10.42
C PRO A 77 -0.97 -9.54 -9.48
N GLU A 78 -1.82 -10.38 -10.05
CA GLU A 78 -2.58 -11.33 -9.23
C GLU A 78 -1.67 -12.50 -8.84
N ILE A 79 -1.45 -12.70 -7.54
CA ILE A 79 -0.53 -13.70 -7.00
C ILE A 79 -1.24 -15.04 -6.78
N PHE A 80 -2.45 -14.96 -6.24
CA PHE A 80 -3.42 -16.04 -6.06
C PHE A 80 -4.79 -15.49 -6.42
N SER A 81 -5.79 -16.36 -6.65
CA SER A 81 -7.15 -15.91 -6.94
C SER A 81 -7.64 -14.87 -5.91
N GLY A 82 -7.83 -13.63 -6.37
CA GLY A 82 -8.23 -12.47 -5.57
C GLY A 82 -7.18 -11.84 -4.65
N ARG A 83 -5.89 -12.24 -4.71
CA ARG A 83 -4.81 -11.70 -3.87
C ARG A 83 -3.74 -10.99 -4.68
N ARG A 84 -3.36 -9.81 -4.22
CA ARG A 84 -2.31 -8.96 -4.79
C ARG A 84 -1.09 -8.91 -3.85
N PRO A 85 0.04 -8.31 -4.27
CA PRO A 85 1.26 -8.31 -3.47
C PRO A 85 1.08 -7.77 -2.05
N LEU A 86 0.34 -6.67 -1.87
CA LEU A 86 0.08 -6.07 -0.55
C LEU A 86 -0.83 -6.91 0.36
N ASP A 87 -1.55 -7.92 -0.17
CA ASP A 87 -2.36 -8.84 0.63
C ASP A 87 -1.55 -10.00 1.20
N VAL A 88 -0.40 -10.27 0.59
CA VAL A 88 0.54 -11.33 1.00
C VAL A 88 1.96 -10.80 0.85
N PRO A 89 2.33 -9.71 1.55
CA PRO A 89 3.52 -8.89 1.24
C PRO A 89 4.84 -9.67 1.34
N LEU A 90 4.88 -10.69 2.21
CA LEU A 90 6.07 -11.50 2.42
C LEU A 90 6.18 -12.69 1.47
N HIS A 91 5.22 -12.91 0.57
CA HIS A 91 5.28 -14.00 -0.40
C HIS A 91 6.38 -13.72 -1.45
N PRO A 92 7.15 -14.73 -1.91
CA PRO A 92 8.23 -14.53 -2.89
C PRO A 92 7.78 -13.79 -4.16
N LYS A 93 6.62 -14.14 -4.72
CA LYS A 93 6.06 -13.42 -5.88
C LYS A 93 5.67 -11.97 -5.57
N SER A 94 5.22 -11.66 -4.35
CA SER A 94 4.94 -10.28 -3.95
C SER A 94 6.21 -9.44 -3.90
N VAL A 95 7.28 -10.01 -3.34
CA VAL A 95 8.60 -9.36 -3.31
C VAL A 95 9.16 -9.16 -4.72
N LEU A 96 9.01 -10.13 -5.61
CA LEU A 96 9.39 -9.95 -7.02
C LEU A 96 8.57 -8.82 -7.68
N ALA A 97 7.28 -8.72 -7.39
CA ALA A 97 6.43 -7.66 -7.93
C ALA A 97 6.84 -6.28 -7.40
N PHE A 98 7.19 -6.19 -6.12
CA PHE A 98 7.73 -4.97 -5.51
C PHE A 98 9.06 -4.57 -6.15
N LYS A 99 10.01 -5.51 -6.30
CA LYS A 99 11.29 -5.26 -6.99
C LYS A 99 11.10 -4.76 -8.42
N LEU A 100 10.23 -5.43 -9.19
CA LEU A 100 9.90 -5.05 -10.56
C LEU A 100 9.34 -3.63 -10.63
N ALA A 101 8.31 -3.34 -9.85
CA ALA A 101 7.68 -2.03 -9.88
C ALA A 101 8.60 -0.91 -9.36
N LEU A 102 9.42 -1.18 -8.33
CA LEU A 102 10.46 -0.24 -7.87
C LEU A 102 11.51 0.01 -8.96
N PHE A 103 11.95 -1.03 -9.67
CA PHE A 103 12.88 -0.89 -10.79
C PHE A 103 12.29 -0.05 -11.92
N LEU A 104 11.05 -0.33 -12.35
CA LEU A 104 10.35 0.47 -13.35
C LEU A 104 10.11 1.92 -12.89
N ASP A 105 9.98 2.14 -11.59
CA ASP A 105 9.87 3.48 -11.03
C ASP A 105 11.19 4.25 -11.02
N LYS A 106 12.34 3.59 -11.13
CA LYS A 106 13.65 4.24 -11.27
C LYS A 106 13.95 4.65 -12.71
N ILE A 107 13.26 4.08 -13.70
CA ILE A 107 13.51 4.39 -15.11
C ILE A 107 12.94 5.78 -15.45
N PRO A 108 13.75 6.71 -15.98
CA PRO A 108 13.27 8.01 -16.42
C PRO A 108 12.34 7.86 -17.63
N SER A 109 11.34 8.73 -17.73
CA SER A 109 10.43 8.78 -18.87
C SER A 109 10.04 10.22 -19.15
N THR A 110 9.89 10.54 -20.43
CA THR A 110 9.30 11.80 -20.88
C THR A 110 7.79 11.74 -20.67
N GLY A 111 7.26 12.68 -19.90
CA GLY A 111 5.84 12.83 -19.61
C GLY A 111 5.50 14.28 -19.24
N PRO A 112 4.22 14.61 -18.96
CA PRO A 112 3.80 15.98 -18.66
C PRO A 112 4.47 16.65 -17.44
N SER A 113 5.10 15.84 -16.58
CA SER A 113 5.83 16.26 -15.40
C SER A 113 7.21 15.60 -15.39
N GLU A 114 8.24 16.34 -14.96
CA GLU A 114 9.59 15.83 -14.76
C GLU A 114 9.67 14.74 -13.68
N TRP A 115 8.63 14.59 -12.86
CA TRP A 115 8.52 13.58 -11.81
C TRP A 115 7.98 12.24 -12.30
N HIS A 116 7.74 12.12 -13.60
CA HIS A 116 7.35 10.86 -14.19
C HIS A 116 8.51 9.86 -14.22
N SER A 117 8.18 8.64 -13.83
CA SER A 117 8.97 7.44 -14.11
C SER A 117 8.28 6.67 -15.24
N LEU A 118 8.98 5.71 -15.85
CA LEU A 118 8.35 4.81 -16.82
C LEU A 118 7.08 4.18 -16.24
N ARG A 119 7.15 3.68 -15.00
CA ARG A 119 5.99 3.16 -14.29
C ARG A 119 4.86 4.19 -14.23
N SER A 120 5.10 5.40 -13.70
CA SER A 120 4.01 6.35 -13.49
C SER A 120 3.41 6.91 -14.78
N VAL A 121 4.19 7.09 -15.85
CA VAL A 121 3.64 7.46 -17.17
C VAL A 121 2.71 6.36 -17.68
N MET A 122 3.11 5.10 -17.59
CA MET A 122 2.29 3.98 -18.03
C MET A 122 0.97 3.89 -17.24
N LEU A 123 1.01 4.07 -15.91
CA LEU A 123 -0.20 4.06 -15.09
C LEU A 123 -1.14 5.22 -15.42
N TYR A 124 -0.57 6.40 -15.68
CA TYR A 124 -1.35 7.56 -16.03
C TYR A 124 -1.94 7.44 -17.44
N ALA A 125 -1.20 6.83 -18.37
CA ALA A 125 -1.70 6.51 -19.70
C ALA A 125 -2.91 5.57 -19.64
N ASP A 126 -2.84 4.50 -18.85
CA ASP A 126 -3.97 3.60 -18.63
C ASP A 126 -5.17 4.31 -17.98
N LEU A 127 -4.94 5.20 -17.01
CA LEU A 127 -6.02 5.96 -16.35
C LEU A 127 -6.81 6.82 -17.34
N LEU A 128 -6.14 7.46 -18.30
CA LEU A 128 -6.78 8.36 -19.27
C LEU A 128 -7.41 7.62 -20.46
N ASP A 129 -6.88 6.45 -20.84
CA ASP A 129 -7.23 5.86 -22.13
C ASP A 129 -8.60 5.14 -22.12
N ARG A 130 -9.49 5.58 -23.02
CA ARG A 130 -10.80 4.95 -23.31
C ARG A 130 -10.77 3.99 -24.50
N GLN A 131 -9.66 3.91 -25.25
CA GLN A 131 -9.53 3.13 -26.50
C GLN A 131 -8.40 2.08 -26.42
N ILE A 132 -8.54 1.16 -25.46
CA ILE A 132 -7.55 0.12 -25.10
C ILE A 132 -7.05 -0.69 -26.31
N GLU A 133 -7.90 -0.99 -27.31
CA GLU A 133 -7.52 -1.86 -28.43
C GLU A 133 -6.54 -1.22 -29.42
N THR A 134 -6.63 0.09 -29.62
CA THR A 134 -5.81 0.82 -30.61
C THR A 134 -4.42 1.13 -30.07
N LYS A 135 -4.27 1.32 -28.74
CA LYS A 135 -3.01 1.77 -28.12
C LYS A 135 -2.24 0.70 -27.36
N ALA A 136 -2.79 -0.50 -27.15
CA ALA A 136 -2.10 -1.57 -26.42
C ALA A 136 -0.71 -1.93 -27.01
N ARG A 137 -0.55 -1.85 -28.34
CA ARG A 137 0.75 -2.04 -29.01
C ARG A 137 1.73 -0.94 -28.64
N GLU A 138 1.29 0.32 -28.71
CA GLU A 138 2.11 1.50 -28.42
C GLU A 138 2.59 1.46 -26.97
N PHE A 139 1.66 1.16 -26.05
CA PHE A 139 1.96 0.97 -24.63
C PHE A 139 3.05 -0.09 -24.40
N LEU A 140 2.91 -1.26 -25.03
CA LEU A 140 3.90 -2.34 -24.93
C LEU A 140 5.26 -1.90 -25.46
N HIS A 141 5.29 -1.28 -26.65
CA HIS A 141 6.52 -0.85 -27.31
C HIS A 141 7.23 0.24 -26.52
N GLN A 142 6.48 1.20 -25.96
CA GLN A 142 7.02 2.23 -25.05
C GLN A 142 7.59 1.61 -23.79
N THR A 143 6.90 0.64 -23.18
CA THR A 143 7.40 -0.08 -22.01
C THR A 143 8.72 -0.77 -22.31
N MET A 144 8.79 -1.55 -23.41
CA MET A 144 10.01 -2.26 -23.80
C MET A 144 11.15 -1.31 -24.15
N SER A 145 10.87 -0.28 -24.95
CA SER A 145 11.86 0.73 -25.36
C SER A 145 12.40 1.49 -24.14
N GLY A 146 11.54 1.92 -23.22
CA GLY A 146 11.94 2.60 -22.00
C GLY A 146 12.89 1.75 -21.15
N ILE A 147 12.57 0.47 -20.96
CA ILE A 147 13.46 -0.49 -20.27
C ILE A 147 14.79 -0.62 -21.02
N ARG A 148 14.79 -0.84 -22.34
CA ARG A 148 16.03 -1.08 -23.10
C ARG A 148 16.95 0.13 -23.16
N LYS A 149 16.39 1.33 -23.36
CA LYS A 149 17.15 2.58 -23.53
C LYS A 149 17.73 3.09 -22.20
N HIS A 150 16.97 2.96 -21.11
CA HIS A 150 17.25 3.66 -19.85
C HIS A 150 17.46 2.72 -18.66
N SER A 151 17.87 1.47 -18.92
CA SER A 151 18.30 0.54 -17.86
C SER A 151 19.34 -0.47 -18.36
N ARG A 152 19.95 -1.17 -17.42
CA ARG A 152 20.83 -2.33 -17.64
C ARG A 152 20.36 -3.51 -16.81
N TYR A 153 20.93 -4.68 -17.07
CA TYR A 153 20.74 -5.86 -16.23
C TYR A 153 22.08 -6.51 -15.89
N ARG A 154 22.18 -7.10 -14.69
CA ARG A 154 23.42 -7.78 -14.27
C ARG A 154 23.47 -9.20 -14.81
N CYS A 155 24.50 -9.50 -15.62
CA CYS A 155 24.76 -10.86 -16.06
C CYS A 155 25.25 -11.71 -14.89
N LYS A 156 24.58 -12.85 -14.62
CA LYS A 156 24.92 -13.72 -13.50
C LYS A 156 26.24 -14.46 -13.69
N GLU A 157 26.62 -14.74 -14.93
CA GLU A 157 27.82 -15.52 -15.25
C GLU A 157 29.09 -14.68 -15.11
N THR A 158 29.04 -13.42 -15.58
CA THR A 158 30.18 -12.51 -15.59
C THR A 158 30.16 -11.52 -14.43
N MET A 159 29.03 -11.38 -13.73
CA MET A 159 28.77 -10.35 -12.71
C MET A 159 28.97 -8.92 -13.23
N THR A 160 28.83 -8.72 -14.55
CA THR A 160 28.94 -7.41 -15.20
C THR A 160 27.56 -6.87 -15.58
N ASP A 161 27.39 -5.56 -15.47
CA ASP A 161 26.16 -4.90 -15.92
C ASP A 161 26.18 -4.73 -17.44
N LEU A 162 25.24 -5.38 -18.13
CA LEU A 162 25.18 -5.41 -19.59
C LEU A 162 24.08 -4.47 -20.13
N PRO A 163 24.33 -3.75 -21.24
CA PRO A 163 23.28 -3.10 -21.99
C PRO A 163 22.43 -4.13 -22.74
N TYR A 164 21.26 -3.72 -23.21
CA TYR A 164 20.48 -4.54 -24.14
C TYR A 164 21.11 -4.52 -25.53
N GLU A 165 21.24 -5.69 -26.15
CA GLU A 165 21.81 -5.85 -27.49
C GLU A 165 20.88 -5.31 -28.59
N LYS A 166 21.25 -5.45 -29.86
CA LYS A 166 20.36 -5.10 -30.98
C LYS A 166 19.24 -6.13 -31.19
N SER A 167 19.47 -7.38 -30.82
CA SER A 167 18.50 -8.48 -30.85
C SER A 167 17.61 -8.49 -29.60
N LEU A 168 16.53 -9.30 -29.62
CA LEU A 168 15.74 -9.60 -28.43
C LEU A 168 16.49 -10.62 -27.57
N HIS A 169 16.57 -10.37 -26.27
CA HIS A 169 17.01 -11.33 -25.27
C HIS A 169 15.97 -12.45 -25.10
N ASP A 170 16.38 -13.64 -24.67
CA ASP A 170 15.48 -14.80 -24.50
C ASP A 170 14.28 -14.51 -23.58
N ASP A 171 14.53 -13.79 -22.47
CA ASP A 171 13.48 -13.31 -21.56
C ASP A 171 12.48 -12.34 -22.25
N GLU A 172 12.92 -11.52 -23.20
CA GLU A 172 12.02 -10.64 -23.98
C GLU A 172 11.14 -11.45 -24.92
N ILE A 173 11.72 -12.47 -25.58
CA ILE A 173 10.98 -13.41 -26.44
C ILE A 173 9.95 -14.17 -25.60
N ARG A 174 10.34 -14.63 -24.41
CA ARG A 174 9.42 -15.29 -23.47
C ARG A 174 8.30 -14.35 -23.05
N PHE A 175 8.61 -13.13 -22.64
CA PHE A 175 7.63 -12.11 -22.27
C PHE A 175 6.61 -11.86 -23.38
N LEU A 176 7.08 -11.61 -24.62
CA LEU A 176 6.22 -11.41 -25.78
C LEU A 176 5.39 -12.65 -26.13
N THR A 177 5.95 -13.85 -25.96
CA THR A 177 5.25 -15.12 -26.21
C THR A 177 4.15 -15.35 -25.18
N VAL A 178 4.42 -15.11 -23.89
CA VAL A 178 3.42 -15.28 -22.83
C VAL A 178 2.31 -14.24 -22.95
N LEU A 179 2.64 -13.00 -23.30
CA LEU A 179 1.66 -11.95 -23.46
C LEU A 179 0.86 -12.13 -24.76
N HIS A 180 1.51 -12.31 -25.91
CA HIS A 180 0.87 -12.23 -27.22
C HIS A 180 0.93 -13.51 -28.05
N SER A 181 1.51 -14.62 -27.58
CA SER A 181 1.79 -15.85 -28.35
C SER A 181 2.70 -15.62 -29.57
N GLN A 182 3.13 -16.71 -30.20
CA GLN A 182 3.83 -16.71 -31.49
C GLN A 182 2.89 -16.83 -32.70
N ASN A 183 1.58 -16.65 -32.51
CA ASN A 183 0.65 -16.60 -33.62
C ASN A 183 1.03 -15.45 -34.58
N TRP A 184 1.20 -15.74 -35.86
CA TRP A 184 1.72 -14.79 -36.86
C TRP A 184 0.97 -13.45 -36.88
N ARG A 185 -0.36 -13.45 -36.71
CA ARG A 185 -1.17 -12.21 -36.66
C ARG A 185 -0.81 -11.32 -35.50
N ARG A 186 -0.42 -11.92 -34.37
CA ARG A 186 -0.06 -11.20 -33.15
C ARG A 186 1.41 -10.82 -33.14
N VAL A 187 2.27 -11.62 -33.77
CA VAL A 187 3.65 -11.23 -34.05
C VAL A 187 3.66 -9.98 -34.91
N GLU A 188 2.93 -9.97 -36.02
CA GLU A 188 2.79 -8.80 -36.91
C GLU A 188 2.18 -7.58 -36.19
N LYS A 189 1.17 -7.80 -35.34
CA LYS A 189 0.50 -6.71 -34.61
C LYS A 189 1.33 -6.13 -33.46
N TYR A 190 2.00 -6.96 -32.67
CA TYR A 190 2.54 -6.58 -31.36
C TYR A 190 4.05 -6.72 -31.21
N TRP A 191 4.73 -7.57 -31.97
CA TRP A 191 6.16 -7.78 -31.75
C TRP A 191 6.97 -6.64 -32.39
N PRO A 192 8.08 -6.20 -31.78
CA PRO A 192 8.90 -5.10 -32.29
C PRO A 192 9.86 -5.56 -33.42
N LEU A 193 9.36 -6.33 -34.39
CA LEU A 193 10.14 -6.85 -35.51
C LEU A 193 9.84 -6.06 -36.79
N LYS A 194 10.89 -5.63 -37.51
CA LYS A 194 10.73 -5.21 -38.90
C LYS A 194 10.46 -6.45 -39.75
N LEU A 195 9.24 -6.59 -40.25
CA LEU A 195 8.97 -7.45 -41.39
C LEU A 195 9.55 -6.77 -42.64
N THR A 196 10.86 -6.86 -42.85
CA THR A 196 11.41 -6.53 -44.17
C THR A 196 11.00 -7.65 -45.13
N ASN A 197 10.62 -7.31 -46.36
CA ASN A 197 10.40 -8.28 -47.44
C ASN A 197 11.73 -8.94 -47.91
N GLU A 198 12.77 -8.92 -47.09
CA GLU A 198 14.06 -9.52 -47.41
C GLU A 198 14.07 -11.01 -47.05
N PRO A 199 14.77 -11.87 -47.82
CA PRO A 199 14.72 -13.31 -47.64
C PRO A 199 15.16 -13.71 -46.24
N VAL A 200 14.39 -14.61 -45.62
CA VAL A 200 14.69 -15.28 -44.35
C VAL A 200 16.13 -15.83 -44.39
N GLY A 201 17.08 -15.14 -43.75
CA GLY A 201 18.49 -15.49 -43.79
C GLY A 201 19.49 -14.39 -43.41
N SER A 202 19.11 -13.10 -43.41
CA SER A 202 19.96 -12.04 -42.87
C SER A 202 19.74 -11.89 -41.37
N SER A 203 20.82 -12.08 -40.60
CA SER A 203 20.87 -11.95 -39.13
C SER A 203 20.69 -10.52 -38.59
N ASP A 204 20.36 -9.56 -39.45
CA ASP A 204 20.26 -8.13 -39.12
C ASP A 204 18.80 -7.65 -39.08
N GLY A 205 17.96 -8.39 -38.35
CA GLY A 205 16.62 -7.94 -37.99
C GLY A 205 16.70 -6.75 -37.02
N ASN A 206 16.89 -5.54 -37.53
CA ASN A 206 16.82 -4.34 -36.70
C ASN A 206 15.43 -4.25 -36.06
N LEU A 207 15.38 -4.18 -34.73
CA LEU A 207 14.14 -3.99 -33.99
C LEU A 207 13.50 -2.66 -34.35
N ASP A 208 12.18 -2.67 -34.56
CA ASP A 208 11.43 -1.44 -34.83
C ASP A 208 10.77 -0.94 -33.55
N PHE A 209 11.50 -0.13 -32.81
CA PHE A 209 10.91 0.79 -31.84
C PHE A 209 10.79 2.21 -32.45
N ALA A 210 11.13 2.39 -33.74
CA ALA A 210 11.38 3.68 -34.37
C ALA A 210 10.12 4.49 -34.69
N CYS A 211 8.92 3.90 -34.58
CA CYS A 211 7.67 4.66 -34.62
C CYS A 211 7.47 5.61 -33.43
N PHE A 212 8.40 5.65 -32.46
CA PHE A 212 8.33 6.49 -31.27
C PHE A 212 9.67 7.19 -30.99
N SER A 213 10.39 7.61 -32.03
CA SER A 213 11.56 8.47 -31.90
C SER A 213 11.24 9.71 -31.08
N ASP A 214 12.19 10.13 -30.26
CA ASP A 214 12.11 11.23 -29.29
C ASP A 214 11.78 12.62 -29.90
N ASP A 215 11.55 12.71 -31.22
CA ASP A 215 11.09 13.91 -31.95
C ASP A 215 9.61 14.29 -31.68
N ASP A 216 8.90 13.50 -30.87
CA ASP A 216 7.47 13.62 -30.62
C ASP A 216 7.11 14.31 -29.29
N ASP A 217 7.88 15.34 -28.90
CA ASP A 217 7.43 16.37 -27.94
C ASP A 217 6.06 16.98 -28.33
N LYS A 218 5.62 16.78 -29.58
CA LYS A 218 4.32 17.21 -30.12
C LYS A 218 3.15 16.24 -29.88
N ASN A 219 3.40 15.00 -29.46
CA ASN A 219 2.38 13.96 -29.40
C ASN A 219 1.85 13.63 -27.99
N TYR A 220 2.25 14.34 -26.93
CA TYR A 220 1.58 14.23 -25.62
C TYR A 220 0.18 14.88 -25.57
N LYS A 221 -0.36 15.33 -26.72
CA LYS A 221 -1.75 15.83 -26.85
C LYS A 221 -2.82 14.88 -26.30
N TRP A 222 -2.56 13.58 -26.23
CA TRP A 222 -3.49 12.60 -25.63
C TRP A 222 -3.45 12.54 -24.10
N LEU A 223 -2.49 13.23 -23.46
CA LEU A 223 -2.41 13.45 -22.01
C LEU A 223 -2.95 14.82 -21.58
N GLU A 224 -3.46 15.62 -22.52
CA GLU A 224 -4.21 16.84 -22.19
C GLU A 224 -5.51 16.42 -21.48
N LEU A 225 -5.57 16.62 -20.16
CA LEU A 225 -6.76 16.44 -19.32
C LEU A 225 -7.92 17.39 -19.69
N ASN A 226 -7.84 18.11 -20.81
CA ASN A 226 -8.81 19.10 -21.31
C ASN A 226 -10.08 18.48 -21.95
N GLY A 227 -10.39 17.23 -21.63
CA GLY A 227 -11.74 16.72 -21.84
C GLY A 227 -12.67 17.37 -20.82
N ALA A 228 -13.74 18.02 -21.28
CA ALA A 228 -14.82 18.65 -20.50
C ALA A 228 -15.56 17.71 -19.50
N GLU A 229 -14.99 16.56 -19.16
CA GLU A 229 -15.58 15.48 -18.37
C GLU A 229 -14.89 15.34 -17.00
N GLY A 230 -15.08 16.35 -16.15
CA GLY A 230 -14.87 16.26 -14.69
C GLY A 230 -13.42 16.16 -14.19
N THR A 231 -13.11 16.98 -13.18
CA THR A 231 -11.85 16.92 -12.42
C THR A 231 -11.76 15.60 -11.64
N TRP A 232 -10.63 14.90 -11.74
CA TRP A 232 -10.35 13.76 -10.86
C TRP A 232 -10.18 14.24 -9.42
N LEU A 233 -10.94 13.63 -8.52
CA LEU A 233 -10.93 13.89 -7.08
C LEU A 233 -10.33 12.70 -6.35
N GLU A 234 -9.52 12.99 -5.34
CA GLU A 234 -9.00 11.98 -4.43
C GLU A 234 -10.04 11.63 -3.37
N HIS A 235 -10.30 10.34 -3.18
CA HIS A 235 -11.11 9.80 -2.11
C HIS A 235 -10.24 8.93 -1.22
N GLU A 236 -10.20 9.22 0.08
CA GLU A 236 -9.45 8.43 1.06
C GLU A 236 -10.41 7.71 2.01
N PHE A 237 -10.16 6.41 2.18
CA PHE A 237 -10.82 5.59 3.18
C PHE A 237 -9.76 4.98 4.10
N LYS A 238 -9.84 5.30 5.39
CA LYS A 238 -8.92 4.81 6.43
C LYS A 238 -9.71 4.15 7.55
N PHE A 239 -9.29 2.96 8.00
CA PHE A 239 -9.88 2.37 9.20
C PHE A 239 -9.36 3.05 10.47
N LYS A 240 -10.28 3.35 11.38
CA LYS A 240 -9.94 3.87 12.72
C LYS A 240 -9.52 2.72 13.63
N SER A 241 -8.42 2.94 14.36
CA SER A 241 -8.02 2.13 15.52
C SER A 241 -8.03 0.61 15.26
N ILE A 242 -7.30 0.16 14.23
CA ILE A 242 -7.21 -1.26 13.84
C ILE A 242 -6.85 -2.16 15.02
N GLN A 243 -5.82 -1.80 15.80
CA GLN A 243 -5.41 -2.52 17.00
C GLN A 243 -6.55 -2.62 18.04
N SER A 244 -7.27 -1.51 18.27
CA SER A 244 -8.40 -1.49 19.20
C SER A 244 -9.56 -2.35 18.71
N TRP A 245 -9.81 -2.36 17.39
CA TRP A 245 -10.80 -3.25 16.78
C TRP A 245 -10.43 -4.72 16.97
N ILE A 246 -9.19 -5.10 16.65
CA ILE A 246 -8.68 -6.48 16.86
C ILE A 246 -8.81 -6.87 18.34
N SER A 247 -8.38 -5.99 19.24
CA SER A 247 -8.39 -6.24 20.68
C SER A 247 -9.81 -6.40 21.24
N ALA A 248 -10.76 -5.61 20.73
CA ALA A 248 -12.16 -5.70 21.13
C ALA A 248 -12.79 -7.04 20.70
N TRP A 249 -12.53 -7.49 19.47
CA TRP A 249 -13.05 -8.77 18.95
C TRP A 249 -12.38 -10.00 19.55
N ALA A 250 -11.14 -9.88 19.98
CA ALA A 250 -10.43 -10.95 20.67
C ALA A 250 -10.67 -10.97 22.19
N GLY A 251 -11.36 -9.98 22.75
CA GLY A 251 -11.60 -9.90 24.19
C GLY A 251 -10.33 -9.79 25.02
N ILE A 252 -9.30 -9.10 24.52
CA ILE A 252 -7.98 -9.06 25.19
C ILE A 252 -8.06 -8.42 26.58
N ASN A 253 -8.96 -7.44 26.74
CA ASN A 253 -9.12 -6.66 27.95
C ASN A 253 -10.28 -7.13 28.84
N VAL A 254 -10.86 -8.32 28.60
CA VAL A 254 -11.85 -8.87 29.54
C VAL A 254 -11.16 -9.65 30.65
N GLU A 255 -11.67 -9.54 31.88
CA GLU A 255 -11.16 -10.28 33.05
C GLU A 255 -11.37 -11.78 32.89
N PHE A 256 -12.50 -12.18 32.30
CA PHE A 256 -12.82 -13.56 31.98
C PHE A 256 -13.24 -13.68 30.52
N HIS A 257 -12.54 -14.56 29.78
CA HIS A 257 -12.91 -14.89 28.42
C HIS A 257 -13.40 -16.35 28.35
N PRO A 258 -14.54 -16.66 27.69
CA PRO A 258 -15.07 -18.03 27.63
C PRO A 258 -14.18 -19.05 26.91
N LEU A 259 -13.26 -18.58 26.05
CA LEU A 259 -12.23 -19.43 25.43
C LEU A 259 -11.01 -19.56 26.33
N ASN A 260 -10.36 -20.72 26.25
CA ASN A 260 -9.02 -20.92 26.80
C ASN A 260 -8.07 -19.82 26.27
N GLU A 261 -7.33 -19.16 27.16
CA GLU A 261 -6.42 -18.07 26.83
C GLU A 261 -5.33 -18.47 25.83
N ASN A 262 -4.96 -19.76 25.81
CA ASN A 262 -4.03 -20.31 24.83
C ASN A 262 -4.64 -20.52 23.44
N VAL A 263 -5.95 -20.35 23.28
CA VAL A 263 -6.66 -20.50 22.00
C VAL A 263 -7.34 -19.19 21.57
N ALA A 264 -7.58 -18.26 22.49
CA ALA A 264 -8.16 -16.94 22.22
C ALA A 264 -7.38 -16.14 21.15
N HIS A 265 -6.07 -16.37 21.03
CA HIS A 265 -5.23 -15.78 19.98
C HIS A 265 -5.70 -16.08 18.54
N ASN A 266 -6.49 -17.14 18.31
CA ASN A 266 -7.12 -17.38 17.01
C ASN A 266 -8.08 -16.25 16.61
N LEU A 267 -8.71 -15.57 17.57
CA LEU A 267 -9.54 -14.40 17.29
C LEU A 267 -8.68 -13.22 16.81
N ILE A 268 -7.48 -13.03 17.37
CA ILE A 268 -6.52 -11.98 16.96
C ILE A 268 -6.06 -12.20 15.52
N ILE A 269 -5.56 -13.40 15.22
CA ILE A 269 -5.10 -13.79 13.89
C ILE A 269 -6.27 -13.73 12.89
N GLY A 270 -7.44 -14.20 13.31
CA GLY A 270 -8.68 -14.15 12.56
C GLY A 270 -9.09 -12.74 12.18
N ALA A 271 -9.06 -11.82 13.15
CA ALA A 271 -9.38 -10.41 12.99
C ALA A 271 -8.40 -9.72 12.03
N SER A 272 -7.10 -9.89 12.22
CA SER A 272 -6.09 -9.35 11.30
C SER A 272 -6.27 -9.90 9.88
N THR A 273 -6.46 -11.21 9.74
CA THR A 273 -6.72 -11.84 8.44
C THR A 273 -8.01 -11.32 7.81
N MET A 274 -9.04 -10.96 8.61
CA MET A 274 -10.27 -10.32 8.14
C MET A 274 -10.02 -8.93 7.56
N LEU A 275 -9.18 -8.11 8.21
CA LEU A 275 -8.83 -6.78 7.72
C LEU A 275 -8.06 -6.84 6.39
N GLU A 276 -7.07 -7.72 6.28
CA GLU A 276 -6.36 -7.97 5.02
C GLU A 276 -7.34 -8.27 3.88
N ARG A 277 -8.37 -9.09 4.15
CA ARG A 277 -9.38 -9.45 3.15
C ARG A 277 -10.27 -8.29 2.73
N ILE A 278 -10.66 -7.46 3.69
CA ILE A 278 -11.45 -6.27 3.41
C ILE A 278 -10.66 -5.39 2.44
N PHE A 279 -9.38 -5.11 2.72
CA PHE A 279 -8.53 -4.36 1.79
C PHE A 279 -8.36 -5.06 0.44
N ALA A 280 -8.12 -6.36 0.42
CA ALA A 280 -7.96 -7.13 -0.82
C ALA A 280 -9.16 -6.97 -1.76
N LYS A 281 -10.38 -7.11 -1.23
CA LYS A 281 -11.62 -7.02 -2.02
C LYS A 281 -11.96 -5.57 -2.37
N MET A 282 -11.76 -4.61 -1.47
CA MET A 282 -11.93 -3.18 -1.79
C MET A 282 -10.95 -2.71 -2.87
N ARG A 283 -9.67 -3.13 -2.78
CA ARG A 283 -8.67 -2.86 -3.82
C ARG A 283 -9.07 -3.50 -5.14
N SER A 284 -9.51 -4.75 -5.14
CA SER A 284 -9.94 -5.43 -6.37
C SER A 284 -11.11 -4.71 -7.06
N HIS A 285 -12.05 -4.16 -6.27
CA HIS A 285 -13.12 -3.30 -6.79
C HIS A 285 -12.57 -2.03 -7.45
N ILE A 286 -11.68 -1.30 -6.77
CA ILE A 286 -11.05 -0.08 -7.31
C ILE A 286 -10.27 -0.37 -8.60
N LEU A 287 -9.47 -1.44 -8.63
CA LEU A 287 -8.71 -1.83 -9.81
C LEU A 287 -9.60 -2.12 -11.01
N LYS A 288 -10.79 -2.69 -10.80
CA LYS A 288 -11.72 -3.01 -11.88
C LYS A 288 -12.48 -1.78 -12.37
N GLU A 289 -13.05 -1.00 -11.45
CA GLU A 289 -13.97 0.10 -11.79
C GLU A 289 -13.24 1.42 -12.09
N LYS A 290 -12.10 1.66 -11.42
CA LYS A 290 -11.35 2.92 -11.51
C LYS A 290 -9.96 2.74 -12.16
N LYS A 291 -9.57 1.50 -12.47
CA LYS A 291 -8.24 1.11 -12.99
C LYS A 291 -7.10 1.31 -12.00
N VAL A 292 -5.96 0.67 -12.25
CA VAL A 292 -4.83 0.67 -11.34
C VAL A 292 -4.13 2.03 -11.23
N GLY A 293 -4.12 2.83 -12.30
CA GLY A 293 -3.58 4.19 -12.27
C GLY A 293 -4.34 5.16 -11.35
N SER A 294 -5.55 4.80 -10.89
CA SER A 294 -6.31 5.62 -9.95
C SER A 294 -5.78 5.53 -8.52
N ILE A 295 -5.09 4.45 -8.14
CA ILE A 295 -4.64 4.27 -6.75
C ILE A 295 -3.56 5.31 -6.41
N VAL A 296 -3.81 6.13 -5.38
CA VAL A 296 -2.89 7.14 -4.86
C VAL A 296 -2.12 6.62 -3.65
N ILE A 297 -2.83 6.01 -2.69
CA ILE A 297 -2.24 5.48 -1.46
C ILE A 297 -2.83 4.08 -1.21
N ASP A 298 -1.98 3.12 -0.86
CA ASP A 298 -2.43 1.76 -0.54
C ASP A 298 -1.49 1.12 0.50
N GLY A 299 -1.95 1.02 1.75
CA GLY A 299 -1.17 0.49 2.87
C GLY A 299 -1.45 1.23 4.17
N GLY A 300 -0.98 0.73 5.32
CA GLY A 300 -1.15 1.42 6.63
C GLY A 300 -2.61 1.63 7.04
N GLY A 301 -3.49 0.66 6.73
CA GLY A 301 -4.91 0.75 7.06
C GLY A 301 -5.68 1.81 6.26
N ARG A 302 -5.14 2.28 5.13
CA ARG A 302 -5.79 3.25 4.24
C ARG A 302 -5.70 2.84 2.78
N ILE A 303 -6.70 3.25 2.02
CA ILE A 303 -6.69 3.26 0.57
C ILE A 303 -7.18 4.62 0.08
N SER A 304 -6.44 5.22 -0.84
CA SER A 304 -6.80 6.47 -1.50
C SER A 304 -6.75 6.27 -3.00
N PHE A 305 -7.77 6.76 -3.72
CA PHE A 305 -7.87 6.61 -5.17
C PHE A 305 -8.55 7.81 -5.82
N LEU A 306 -8.31 7.94 -7.13
CA LEU A 306 -8.89 8.98 -7.97
C LEU A 306 -10.22 8.52 -8.57
N SER A 307 -11.24 9.37 -8.47
CA SER A 307 -12.52 9.18 -9.17
C SER A 307 -13.04 10.50 -9.72
N LYS A 308 -13.92 10.43 -10.72
CA LYS A 308 -14.66 11.60 -11.24
C LYS A 308 -15.96 11.86 -10.48
N THR A 309 -16.37 10.89 -9.66
CA THR A 309 -17.56 10.93 -8.84
C THR A 309 -17.35 11.86 -7.63
N ASN A 310 -18.43 12.40 -7.06
CA ASN A 310 -18.33 13.20 -5.83
C ASN A 310 -18.11 12.31 -4.59
N SER A 311 -17.68 12.93 -3.49
CA SER A 311 -17.32 12.20 -2.25
C SER A 311 -18.50 11.47 -1.60
N GLU A 312 -19.72 12.00 -1.66
CA GLU A 312 -20.89 11.35 -1.05
C GLU A 312 -21.28 10.05 -1.76
N GLU A 313 -21.28 10.08 -3.10
CA GLU A 313 -21.56 8.93 -3.95
C GLU A 313 -20.49 7.84 -3.80
N GLU A 314 -19.20 8.21 -3.86
CA GLU A 314 -18.10 7.26 -3.63
C GLU A 314 -18.16 6.66 -2.23
N ARG A 315 -18.50 7.45 -1.21
CA ARG A 315 -18.67 6.93 0.16
C ARG A 315 -19.81 5.92 0.24
N LYS A 316 -20.94 6.21 -0.39
CA LYS A 316 -22.09 5.31 -0.43
C LYS A 316 -21.73 4.00 -1.12
N GLU A 317 -21.08 4.07 -2.27
CA GLU A 317 -20.61 2.90 -3.02
C GLU A 317 -19.60 2.09 -2.20
N PHE A 318 -18.61 2.75 -1.60
CA PHE A 318 -17.59 2.12 -0.77
C PHE A 318 -18.20 1.38 0.43
N ASN A 319 -19.15 2.00 1.14
CA ASN A 319 -19.85 1.37 2.26
C ASN A 319 -20.68 0.17 1.81
N GLN A 320 -21.37 0.26 0.67
CA GLN A 320 -22.11 -0.88 0.13
C GLN A 320 -21.20 -2.06 -0.20
N GLN A 321 -20.01 -1.81 -0.76
CA GLN A 321 -19.01 -2.85 -1.02
C GLN A 321 -18.43 -3.42 0.29
N LEU A 322 -18.15 -2.57 1.27
CA LEU A 322 -17.67 -3.01 2.59
C LEU A 322 -18.69 -3.90 3.32
N TYR A 323 -19.98 -3.53 3.28
CA TYR A 323 -21.03 -4.30 3.95
C TYR A 323 -21.40 -5.58 3.20
N SER A 324 -21.04 -5.68 1.92
CA SER A 324 -21.18 -6.90 1.11
C SER A 324 -19.89 -7.72 0.99
N ILE A 325 -18.87 -7.42 1.80
CA ILE A 325 -17.54 -8.05 1.70
C ILE A 325 -17.59 -9.58 1.85
N LEU A 326 -18.50 -10.09 2.69
CA LEU A 326 -18.70 -11.53 2.93
C LEU A 326 -19.72 -12.17 1.97
N TYR A 327 -20.32 -11.40 1.07
CA TYR A 327 -21.14 -11.97 0.01
C TYR A 327 -20.22 -12.64 -1.01
N LEU A 328 -20.42 -13.95 -1.17
CA LEU A 328 -19.65 -14.78 -2.09
C LEU A 328 -20.06 -14.41 -3.52
N ASP A 329 -19.26 -13.56 -4.14
CA ASP A 329 -19.42 -13.11 -5.52
C ASP A 329 -18.53 -13.97 -6.43
N PRO A 330 -19.09 -14.70 -7.43
CA PRO A 330 -18.27 -15.45 -8.37
C PRO A 330 -17.37 -14.55 -9.24
N ASP A 331 -17.75 -13.30 -9.49
CA ASP A 331 -16.97 -12.37 -10.30
C ASP A 331 -15.80 -11.76 -9.52
N HIS A 332 -15.93 -11.70 -8.19
CA HIS A 332 -14.90 -11.23 -7.26
C HIS A 332 -14.77 -12.21 -6.10
N PRO A 333 -14.16 -13.37 -6.35
CA PRO A 333 -14.06 -14.40 -5.33
C PRO A 333 -13.28 -13.85 -4.15
N HIS A 334 -13.88 -13.96 -2.98
CA HIS A 334 -13.20 -13.56 -1.75
C HIS A 334 -11.94 -14.43 -1.59
N PRO A 335 -10.76 -13.91 -1.18
CA PRO A 335 -9.49 -14.67 -1.13
C PRO A 335 -9.47 -15.93 -0.25
N TYR A 336 -10.53 -16.14 0.50
CA TYR A 336 -10.79 -17.24 1.41
C TYR A 336 -12.25 -17.70 1.32
N GLN A 337 -12.87 -17.51 0.17
CA GLN A 337 -14.25 -17.91 -0.09
C GLN A 337 -14.52 -19.34 0.36
N THR A 338 -13.61 -20.28 0.05
CA THR A 338 -13.71 -21.67 0.51
C THR A 338 -13.71 -21.77 2.03
N ALA A 339 -12.74 -21.17 2.71
CA ALA A 339 -12.67 -21.23 4.18
C ALA A 339 -13.87 -20.54 4.87
N ILE A 340 -14.38 -19.43 4.31
CA ILE A 340 -15.61 -18.78 4.80
C ILE A 340 -16.80 -19.70 4.61
N LYS A 341 -16.95 -20.27 3.40
CA LYS A 341 -18.08 -21.15 3.07
C LYS A 341 -18.07 -22.39 3.97
N ASP A 342 -16.93 -23.02 4.14
CA ASP A 342 -16.76 -24.20 4.99
C ASP A 342 -16.98 -23.87 6.47
N ALA A 343 -16.53 -22.70 6.94
CA ALA A 343 -16.84 -22.24 8.30
C ALA A 343 -18.35 -22.02 8.47
N MET A 344 -19.00 -21.31 7.55
CA MET A 344 -20.43 -21.00 7.67
C MET A 344 -21.34 -22.22 7.51
N ASN A 345 -20.95 -23.20 6.69
CA ASN A 345 -21.63 -24.50 6.60
C ASN A 345 -21.52 -25.28 7.91
N ARG A 346 -20.35 -25.28 8.56
CA ARG A 346 -20.19 -25.87 9.90
C ARG A 346 -21.00 -25.11 10.95
N TYR A 347 -20.98 -23.78 10.89
CA TYR A 347 -21.71 -22.91 11.80
C TYR A 347 -23.22 -23.15 11.78
N ILE A 348 -23.81 -23.33 10.59
CA ILE A 348 -25.24 -23.60 10.47
C ILE A 348 -25.63 -25.04 10.87
N GLY A 349 -24.66 -25.93 11.03
CA GLY A 349 -24.89 -27.29 11.54
C GLY A 349 -25.29 -27.34 13.02
N PHE A 350 -25.04 -26.29 13.79
CA PHE A 350 -25.39 -26.24 15.21
C PHE A 350 -26.87 -25.91 15.42
N GLU A 351 -27.54 -26.68 16.28
CA GLU A 351 -28.97 -26.51 16.57
C GLU A 351 -29.28 -25.15 17.22
N THR A 352 -28.41 -24.65 18.09
CA THR A 352 -28.52 -23.31 18.71
C THR A 352 -28.57 -22.21 17.64
N VAL A 353 -27.74 -22.31 16.60
CA VAL A 353 -27.67 -21.36 15.49
C VAL A 353 -28.92 -21.46 14.62
N ARG A 354 -29.37 -22.67 14.28
CA ARG A 354 -30.59 -22.86 13.49
C ARG A 354 -31.83 -22.36 14.22
N SER A 355 -31.90 -22.61 15.53
CA SER A 355 -32.96 -22.10 16.41
C SER A 355 -32.97 -20.58 16.45
N PHE A 356 -31.80 -19.94 16.54
CA PHE A 356 -31.67 -18.48 16.50
C PHE A 356 -32.14 -17.88 15.16
N LEU A 357 -31.79 -18.50 14.03
CA LEU A 357 -32.19 -18.01 12.71
C LEU A 357 -33.68 -18.22 12.42
N GLY A 358 -34.32 -19.13 13.15
CA GLY A 358 -35.72 -19.49 12.97
C GLY A 358 -35.97 -20.36 11.74
N ASN A 359 -37.03 -21.18 11.80
CA ASN A 359 -37.38 -22.13 10.73
C ASN A 359 -38.20 -21.50 9.58
N GLN A 360 -38.37 -20.17 9.53
CA GLN A 360 -39.44 -19.56 8.74
C GLN A 360 -38.97 -18.45 7.79
N THR A 361 -38.28 -18.84 6.73
CA THR A 361 -38.22 -18.00 5.52
C THR A 361 -38.51 -18.83 4.29
N ASN A 362 -39.41 -18.33 3.43
CA ASN A 362 -39.57 -18.83 2.07
C ASN A 362 -38.91 -17.84 1.12
N PRO A 363 -37.85 -18.21 0.40
CA PRO A 363 -37.16 -19.51 0.37
C PRO A 363 -36.20 -19.74 1.55
N PRO A 364 -35.76 -20.98 1.80
CA PRO A 364 -34.97 -21.35 2.98
C PRO A 364 -33.55 -20.73 2.99
N LEU A 365 -33.04 -20.43 4.18
CA LEU A 365 -31.69 -19.88 4.39
C LEU A 365 -30.58 -20.91 4.21
N TYR A 366 -30.87 -22.17 4.47
CA TYR A 366 -29.96 -23.30 4.39
C TYR A 366 -30.69 -24.55 3.87
N GLU A 367 -29.94 -25.54 3.43
CA GLU A 367 -30.46 -26.87 3.10
C GLU A 367 -29.72 -27.96 3.88
N GLU A 368 -30.46 -28.98 4.25
CA GLU A 368 -29.92 -30.21 4.80
C GLU A 368 -29.59 -31.16 3.64
N LEU A 369 -28.36 -31.65 3.62
CA LEU A 369 -27.96 -32.75 2.76
C LEU A 369 -28.35 -34.07 3.43
N GLY A 370 -28.58 -35.12 2.63
CA GLY A 370 -29.08 -36.40 3.12
C GLY A 370 -28.16 -37.16 4.10
N ASP A 371 -26.98 -36.63 4.39
CA ASP A 371 -26.01 -37.13 5.38
C ASP A 371 -26.04 -36.35 6.72
N GLY A 372 -27.00 -35.44 6.90
CA GLY A 372 -27.12 -34.59 8.08
C GLY A 372 -26.17 -33.39 8.09
N THR A 373 -25.46 -33.13 7.00
CA THR A 373 -24.70 -31.88 6.82
C THR A 373 -25.61 -30.77 6.33
N TYR A 374 -25.29 -29.52 6.68
CA TYR A 374 -26.08 -28.35 6.29
C TYR A 374 -25.25 -27.41 5.42
N VAL A 375 -25.87 -26.91 4.36
CA VAL A 375 -25.25 -25.96 3.43
C VAL A 375 -25.98 -24.63 3.50
N LEU A 376 -25.24 -23.57 3.77
CA LEU A 376 -25.78 -22.21 3.81
C LEU A 376 -25.99 -21.67 2.38
N LYS A 377 -27.21 -21.21 2.08
CA LYS A 377 -27.55 -20.60 0.78
C LYS A 377 -27.17 -19.12 0.76
N LYS A 378 -27.13 -18.53 -0.45
CA LYS A 378 -26.87 -17.09 -0.64
C LYS A 378 -27.74 -16.19 0.24
N LYS A 379 -29.04 -16.51 0.37
CA LYS A 379 -29.97 -15.77 1.25
C LYS A 379 -29.63 -15.93 2.74
N GLY A 380 -29.10 -17.09 3.15
CA GLY A 380 -28.57 -17.31 4.49
C GLY A 380 -27.36 -16.43 4.78
N PHE A 381 -26.41 -16.31 3.84
CA PHE A 381 -25.30 -15.36 3.94
C PHE A 381 -25.78 -13.92 4.11
N VAL A 382 -26.73 -13.48 3.28
CA VAL A 382 -27.30 -12.13 3.36
C VAL A 382 -28.03 -11.90 4.69
N ARG A 383 -28.70 -12.92 5.25
CA ARG A 383 -29.37 -12.81 6.55
C ARG A 383 -28.37 -12.70 7.71
N LEU A 384 -27.31 -13.51 7.69
CA LEU A 384 -26.28 -13.53 8.73
C LEU A 384 -25.40 -12.28 8.70
N PHE A 385 -25.12 -11.76 7.50
CA PHE A 385 -24.24 -10.63 7.26
C PHE A 385 -25.00 -9.49 6.60
N ASN A 386 -26.20 -9.18 7.10
CA ASN A 386 -26.97 -8.05 6.58
C ASN A 386 -26.25 -6.72 6.85
N GLU A 387 -26.67 -5.68 6.13
CA GLU A 387 -26.00 -4.37 6.16
C GLU A 387 -25.93 -3.76 7.57
N GLU A 388 -27.01 -3.82 8.35
CA GLU A 388 -27.06 -3.27 9.71
C GLU A 388 -26.09 -4.00 10.66
N TYR A 389 -26.05 -5.34 10.57
CA TYR A 389 -25.11 -6.16 11.31
C TYR A 389 -23.67 -5.87 10.87
N MET A 390 -23.41 -5.85 9.57
CA MET A 390 -22.06 -5.60 9.04
C MET A 390 -21.56 -4.21 9.41
N ALA A 391 -22.41 -3.19 9.31
CA ALA A 391 -22.15 -1.84 9.78
C ALA A 391 -21.92 -1.76 11.29
N SER A 392 -22.23 -2.79 12.07
CA SER A 392 -21.91 -2.87 13.50
C SER A 392 -20.60 -3.62 13.77
N VAL A 393 -20.17 -4.52 12.87
CA VAL A 393 -18.96 -5.35 13.09
C VAL A 393 -17.69 -4.82 12.43
N VAL A 394 -17.78 -4.20 11.26
CA VAL A 394 -16.59 -3.73 10.54
C VAL A 394 -15.95 -2.52 11.25
N PRO A 395 -14.63 -2.31 11.09
CA PRO A 395 -13.97 -1.13 11.61
C PRO A 395 -14.67 0.14 11.11
N GLU A 396 -14.69 1.17 11.95
CA GLU A 396 -15.15 2.48 11.51
C GLU A 396 -14.18 3.05 10.47
N ILE A 397 -14.73 3.75 9.46
CA ILE A 397 -13.93 4.47 8.47
C ILE A 397 -13.88 5.95 8.85
N SER A 398 -12.68 6.53 8.84
CA SER A 398 -12.45 7.97 8.93
C SER A 398 -12.20 8.59 7.56
N GLU A 399 -12.85 9.72 7.28
CA GLU A 399 -12.58 10.58 6.10
C GLU A 399 -11.51 11.64 6.40
N ILE A 400 -11.30 11.96 7.68
CA ILE A 400 -10.37 12.98 8.20
C ILE A 400 -9.53 12.35 9.31
N GLU A 401 -8.41 12.97 9.70
CA GLU A 401 -7.57 12.62 10.86
C GLU A 401 -8.29 12.77 12.21
N ASP A 402 -9.36 12.03 12.34
CA ASP A 402 -10.14 11.93 13.54
C ASP A 402 -9.61 10.75 14.36
N ASP A 403 -8.57 11.04 15.15
CA ASP A 403 -8.10 10.20 16.26
C ASP A 403 -9.09 10.18 17.44
N ALA A 404 -10.38 10.44 17.21
CA ALA A 404 -11.43 10.28 18.23
C ALA A 404 -11.32 8.89 18.87
N PRO A 405 -11.68 8.78 20.17
CA PRO A 405 -11.67 7.50 20.86
C PRO A 405 -12.45 6.47 20.05
N SER A 406 -11.86 5.29 19.86
CA SER A 406 -12.52 4.16 19.20
C SER A 406 -13.92 3.98 19.79
N ILE A 407 -14.92 3.80 18.92
CA ILE A 407 -16.27 3.46 19.37
C ILE A 407 -16.18 2.20 20.23
N ASP A 408 -16.95 2.16 21.34
CA ASP A 408 -17.14 0.92 22.09
C ASP A 408 -17.88 -0.09 21.21
N TYR A 409 -17.12 -1.00 20.60
CA TYR A 409 -17.65 -2.05 19.73
C TYR A 409 -18.68 -2.92 20.44
N ALA A 410 -18.55 -3.15 21.75
CA ALA A 410 -19.58 -3.88 22.49
C ALA A 410 -20.90 -3.09 22.54
N LYS A 411 -20.83 -1.75 22.66
CA LYS A 411 -22.03 -0.90 22.59
C LYS A 411 -22.68 -0.93 21.21
N ARG A 412 -21.90 -0.98 20.11
CA ARG A 412 -22.43 -1.17 18.75
C ARG A 412 -23.10 -2.55 18.62
N MET A 413 -22.41 -3.60 19.05
CA MET A 413 -22.90 -4.97 18.98
C MET A 413 -24.17 -5.19 19.80
N ASN A 414 -24.27 -4.56 20.98
CA ASN A 414 -25.44 -4.61 21.83
C ASN A 414 -26.68 -3.94 21.21
N LYS A 415 -26.58 -3.29 20.05
CA LYS A 415 -27.74 -2.83 19.28
C LYS A 415 -28.33 -3.94 18.41
N THR A 416 -27.49 -4.83 17.90
CA THR A 416 -27.89 -5.96 17.03
C THR A 416 -28.49 -7.12 17.84
N GLN A 417 -29.36 -7.92 17.23
CA GLN A 417 -29.91 -9.12 17.88
C GLN A 417 -28.81 -10.16 18.12
N GLU A 418 -27.92 -10.33 17.14
CA GLU A 418 -26.80 -11.26 17.16
C GLU A 418 -25.82 -10.94 18.29
N GLY A 419 -25.47 -9.65 18.49
CA GLY A 419 -24.59 -9.23 19.57
C GLY A 419 -25.24 -9.41 20.95
N LYS A 420 -26.53 -9.07 21.09
CA LYS A 420 -27.29 -9.29 22.33
C LYS A 420 -27.39 -10.75 22.72
N ALA A 421 -27.43 -11.68 21.77
CA ALA A 421 -27.53 -13.12 22.05
C ALA A 421 -26.16 -13.81 22.22
N CYS A 422 -25.07 -13.19 21.76
CA CYS A 422 -23.77 -13.82 21.68
C CYS A 422 -23.04 -13.84 23.02
N LEU A 423 -22.66 -15.05 23.46
CA LEU A 423 -21.86 -15.28 24.66
C LEU A 423 -20.60 -14.40 24.72
N PHE A 424 -19.91 -14.22 23.59
CA PHE A 424 -18.63 -13.48 23.56
C PHE A 424 -18.84 -11.95 23.47
N CYS A 425 -20.01 -11.48 23.07
CA CYS A 425 -20.30 -10.03 22.99
C CYS A 425 -20.76 -9.48 24.34
N GLN A 426 -21.35 -10.31 25.19
CA GLN A 426 -21.83 -9.94 26.51
C GLN A 426 -20.65 -9.85 27.50
N LYS A 427 -20.17 -8.63 27.75
CA LYS A 427 -19.07 -8.33 28.70
C LYS A 427 -19.33 -8.76 30.17
N THR A 428 -20.54 -9.21 30.50
CA THR A 428 -21.07 -9.29 31.88
C THR A 428 -21.83 -10.58 32.17
N ALA A 429 -21.61 -11.69 31.46
CA ALA A 429 -22.02 -12.97 32.04
C ALA A 429 -21.18 -13.16 33.29
N SER A 430 -21.73 -12.82 34.46
CA SER A 430 -21.06 -13.01 35.73
C SER A 430 -20.59 -14.45 35.80
N VAL A 431 -19.43 -14.67 36.42
CA VAL A 431 -18.86 -15.99 36.74
C VAL A 431 -19.93 -16.92 37.37
N GLU A 432 -20.98 -16.35 37.96
CA GLU A 432 -22.13 -17.03 38.54
C GLU A 432 -23.09 -17.68 37.51
N GLN A 433 -23.19 -17.17 36.28
CA GLN A 433 -24.07 -17.73 35.22
C GLN A 433 -23.40 -18.87 34.44
N VAL A 434 -22.09 -18.81 34.27
CA VAL A 434 -21.28 -19.92 33.73
C VAL A 434 -20.87 -20.75 34.93
N GLY A 435 -21.80 -21.53 35.48
CA GLY A 435 -21.63 -22.22 36.76
C GLY A 435 -20.25 -22.87 36.91
N GLU A 436 -19.73 -22.90 38.14
CA GLU A 436 -18.38 -23.34 38.56
C GLU A 436 -17.88 -24.69 38.00
N GLN A 437 -18.67 -25.42 37.21
CA GLN A 437 -18.36 -26.74 36.67
C GLN A 437 -17.98 -26.78 35.17
N GLU A 438 -18.07 -25.71 34.39
CA GLU A 438 -17.59 -25.72 32.98
C GLU A 438 -16.45 -24.73 32.74
N GLY A 439 -15.21 -25.22 32.92
CA GLY A 439 -13.99 -24.46 32.63
C GLY A 439 -13.87 -24.01 31.17
N CYS A 440 -12.94 -23.08 30.92
CA CYS A 440 -12.65 -22.54 29.59
C CYS A 440 -12.53 -23.64 28.53
N ARG A 441 -13.24 -23.50 27.41
CA ARG A 441 -13.24 -24.51 26.33
C ARG A 441 -12.19 -24.17 25.26
N ASP A 442 -11.52 -25.18 24.72
CA ASP A 442 -10.50 -25.02 23.66
C ASP A 442 -11.08 -24.77 22.26
N SER A 443 -12.41 -24.67 22.10
CA SER A 443 -13.03 -24.49 20.79
C SER A 443 -14.38 -23.80 20.88
N VAL A 444 -14.62 -22.85 19.98
CA VAL A 444 -15.94 -22.18 19.81
C VAL A 444 -17.03 -23.19 19.45
N SER A 445 -16.70 -24.23 18.69
CA SER A 445 -17.64 -25.29 18.32
C SER A 445 -18.17 -26.06 19.53
N LYS A 446 -17.40 -26.15 20.63
CA LYS A 446 -17.91 -26.75 21.86
C LYS A 446 -18.97 -25.82 22.47
N TRP A 447 -18.72 -24.52 22.57
CA TRP A 447 -19.69 -23.55 23.09
C TRP A 447 -20.99 -23.54 22.29
N LEU A 448 -20.92 -23.65 20.97
CA LEU A 448 -22.10 -23.67 20.09
C LEU A 448 -23.06 -24.86 20.32
N LYS A 449 -22.67 -25.88 21.10
CA LYS A 449 -23.60 -26.94 21.51
C LYS A 449 -24.66 -26.46 22.49
N ASP A 450 -24.28 -25.51 23.35
CA ASP A 450 -25.07 -25.15 24.54
C ASP A 450 -25.45 -23.66 24.54
N SER A 451 -24.66 -22.82 23.87
CA SER A 451 -24.77 -21.36 23.87
C SER A 451 -24.64 -20.78 22.46
N TYR A 452 -25.33 -19.67 22.20
CA TYR A 452 -25.19 -18.96 20.93
C TYR A 452 -23.91 -18.10 20.90
N VAL A 453 -23.16 -18.21 19.80
CA VAL A 453 -22.03 -17.34 19.45
C VAL A 453 -22.34 -16.72 18.09
N CYS A 454 -22.21 -15.39 17.94
CA CYS A 454 -22.56 -14.71 16.70
C CYS A 454 -21.67 -15.14 15.52
N PRO A 455 -22.14 -14.97 14.27
CA PRO A 455 -21.44 -15.48 13.09
C PRO A 455 -20.04 -14.89 12.93
N ILE A 456 -19.82 -13.61 13.29
CA ILE A 456 -18.50 -12.99 13.14
C ILE A 456 -17.47 -13.60 14.10
N HIS A 457 -17.78 -13.84 15.38
CA HIS A 457 -16.85 -14.46 16.33
C HIS A 457 -16.45 -15.87 15.89
N TYR A 458 -17.45 -16.67 15.46
CA TYR A 458 -17.17 -18.00 14.93
C TYR A 458 -16.29 -17.93 13.67
N LEU A 459 -16.60 -17.01 12.77
CA LEU A 459 -15.87 -16.84 11.53
C LEU A 459 -14.42 -16.39 11.78
N LEU A 460 -14.18 -15.42 12.66
CA LEU A 460 -12.84 -14.97 13.03
C LEU A 460 -12.03 -16.13 13.60
N PHE A 461 -12.59 -16.92 14.53
CA PHE A 461 -11.92 -18.08 15.10
C PHE A 461 -11.54 -19.11 14.03
N ALA A 462 -12.48 -19.51 13.17
CA ALA A 462 -12.25 -20.50 12.12
C ALA A 462 -11.24 -20.02 11.07
N ILE A 463 -11.25 -18.72 10.74
CA ILE A 463 -10.25 -18.11 9.87
C ILE A 463 -8.88 -18.10 10.54
N GLY A 464 -8.80 -17.80 11.83
CA GLY A 464 -7.58 -17.83 12.62
C GLY A 464 -6.91 -19.18 12.55
N GLU A 465 -7.65 -20.26 12.81
CA GLU A 465 -7.15 -21.65 12.70
C GLU A 465 -6.61 -21.95 11.29
N ALA A 466 -7.37 -21.60 10.25
CA ALA A 466 -6.94 -21.80 8.87
C ALA A 466 -5.69 -20.96 8.51
N ALA A 467 -5.58 -19.75 9.05
CA ALA A 467 -4.43 -18.88 8.85
C ALA A 467 -3.18 -19.42 9.53
N GLN A 468 -3.30 -20.01 10.72
CA GLN A 468 -2.19 -20.68 11.39
C GLN A 468 -1.65 -21.86 10.60
N ILE A 469 -2.52 -22.71 10.06
CA ILE A 469 -2.12 -23.82 9.19
C ILE A 469 -1.32 -23.28 7.99
N ARG A 470 -1.82 -22.22 7.35
CA ARG A 470 -1.12 -21.56 6.24
C ARG A 470 0.26 -21.03 6.65
N MET A 471 0.35 -20.27 7.74
CA MET A 471 1.62 -19.73 8.23
C MET A 471 2.59 -20.85 8.63
N GLY A 472 2.09 -21.91 9.26
CA GLY A 472 2.84 -23.10 9.61
C GLY A 472 3.33 -23.93 8.42
N SER A 473 2.68 -23.79 7.24
CA SER A 473 3.07 -24.47 6.00
C SER A 473 4.16 -23.75 5.20
N ARG A 474 4.50 -22.51 5.55
CA ARG A 474 5.52 -21.72 4.84
C ARG A 474 6.92 -22.27 5.09
N TYR A 475 7.39 -23.09 4.16
CA TYR A 475 8.74 -23.64 4.18
C TYR A 475 9.81 -22.56 4.10
N ASP A 476 9.58 -21.47 3.35
CA ASP A 476 10.54 -20.39 3.19
C ASP A 476 10.85 -19.63 4.49
N LEU A 477 9.85 -19.48 5.38
CA LEU A 477 10.07 -18.96 6.74
C LEU A 477 10.76 -19.97 7.67
N GLN A 478 10.76 -21.25 7.30
CA GLN A 478 11.27 -22.36 8.11
C GLN A 478 12.54 -23.01 7.57
N SER A 479 12.98 -22.67 6.36
CA SER A 479 14.05 -23.34 5.60
C SER A 479 15.42 -23.15 6.24
N SER A 480 15.58 -22.07 6.99
CA SER A 480 16.75 -21.78 7.81
C SER A 480 16.63 -22.34 9.25
N ALA A 481 15.66 -23.22 9.52
CA ALA A 481 15.54 -23.90 10.82
C ALA A 481 16.50 -25.10 10.93
N PRO A 482 17.27 -25.21 12.03
CA PRO A 482 18.08 -26.40 12.29
C PRO A 482 17.23 -27.67 12.35
N THR A 483 17.74 -28.77 11.80
CA THR A 483 17.09 -30.08 11.64
C THR A 483 16.61 -30.74 12.95
N ARG A 484 16.89 -30.15 14.12
CA ARG A 484 16.66 -30.73 15.46
C ARG A 484 15.26 -30.53 16.04
N PHE A 485 14.37 -29.75 15.43
CA PHE A 485 13.01 -29.58 15.94
C PHE A 485 11.98 -30.34 15.11
N LYS A 486 12.11 -31.67 15.14
CA LYS A 486 11.04 -32.58 14.71
C LYS A 486 10.08 -32.79 15.90
N VAL A 487 8.86 -32.27 15.75
CA VAL A 487 7.60 -32.84 16.29
C VAL A 487 7.20 -32.54 17.76
N ARG A 488 7.99 -31.84 18.58
CA ARG A 488 7.45 -31.32 19.87
C ARG A 488 6.94 -29.89 19.74
N GLU A 489 5.79 -29.65 20.39
CA GLU A 489 4.85 -28.53 20.24
C GLU A 489 5.54 -27.20 19.90
N LYS A 490 5.19 -26.64 18.73
CA LYS A 490 5.55 -25.27 18.31
C LYS A 490 4.79 -24.27 19.20
N THR A 491 5.15 -24.18 20.47
CA THR A 491 4.59 -23.19 21.38
C THR A 491 5.23 -21.84 21.11
N VAL A 492 4.43 -20.77 21.12
CA VAL A 492 4.93 -19.39 21.07
C VAL A 492 5.85 -19.19 22.27
N GLN A 493 7.08 -18.75 22.02
CA GLN A 493 8.10 -18.50 23.04
C GLN A 493 8.35 -17.02 23.23
N GLN A 494 8.32 -16.22 22.16
CA GLN A 494 8.50 -14.78 22.25
C GLN A 494 7.47 -14.07 21.36
N MET A 495 7.09 -12.86 21.77
CA MET A 495 6.19 -11.98 21.03
C MET A 495 6.84 -10.61 20.89
N ILE A 496 6.76 -10.06 19.68
CA ILE A 496 7.13 -8.69 19.38
C ILE A 496 5.90 -7.97 18.89
N LEU A 497 5.65 -6.80 19.46
CA LEU A 497 4.64 -5.87 18.99
C LEU A 497 5.34 -4.54 18.72
N PHE A 498 5.13 -3.93 17.56
CA PHE A 498 5.63 -2.58 17.32
C PHE A 498 4.77 -1.80 16.32
N ASP A 499 4.83 -0.47 16.47
CA ASP A 499 4.18 0.54 15.62
C ASP A 499 5.23 1.47 14.99
N GLY A 500 5.03 1.80 13.72
CA GLY A 500 5.88 2.69 12.93
C GLY A 500 5.59 4.17 13.19
N ASN A 501 6.11 4.67 14.31
CA ASN A 501 5.73 5.95 14.91
C ASN A 501 6.01 7.23 14.07
N SER A 502 6.90 7.19 13.06
CA SER A 502 7.21 8.35 12.18
C SER A 502 6.55 8.33 10.80
N ILE A 503 5.98 7.20 10.37
CA ILE A 503 5.58 6.97 8.97
C ILE A 503 4.46 7.92 8.53
N GLY A 504 3.39 8.02 9.33
CA GLY A 504 2.21 8.81 8.97
C GLY A 504 2.49 10.31 8.83
N GLY A 505 3.52 10.85 9.49
CA GLY A 505 3.91 12.26 9.37
C GLY A 505 4.57 12.58 8.03
N TRP A 506 5.33 11.64 7.47
CA TRP A 506 6.05 11.83 6.22
C TRP A 506 5.15 11.89 4.98
N PHE A 507 3.98 11.24 5.03
CA PHE A 507 2.97 11.36 3.97
C PHE A 507 2.24 12.70 3.95
N LYS A 508 2.28 13.44 5.08
CA LYS A 508 1.56 14.70 5.27
C LYS A 508 2.46 15.92 5.23
N LYS A 509 3.78 15.73 5.40
CA LYS A 509 4.74 16.83 5.40
C LYS A 509 4.48 17.65 4.13
N PRO A 510 3.98 18.88 4.27
CA PRO A 510 3.56 19.65 3.13
C PRO A 510 4.76 19.82 2.22
N PHE A 511 4.48 19.82 0.93
CA PHE A 511 5.48 19.77 -0.12
C PHE A 511 6.12 21.16 -0.29
N ASP A 512 6.52 21.78 0.81
CA ASP A 512 6.87 23.20 0.94
C ASP A 512 8.05 23.63 0.06
N HIS A 513 8.81 22.65 -0.44
CA HIS A 513 9.93 22.84 -1.34
C HIS A 513 9.61 22.37 -2.77
N TYR A 514 8.39 22.63 -3.29
CA TYR A 514 8.22 22.60 -4.74
C TYR A 514 9.20 23.60 -5.34
N LEU A 515 10.24 23.11 -6.01
CA LEU A 515 11.08 23.94 -6.85
C LEU A 515 10.15 24.75 -7.76
N VAL A 516 10.33 26.07 -7.80
CA VAL A 516 9.70 26.98 -8.77
C VAL A 516 9.82 26.39 -10.18
N PRO A 517 8.82 26.53 -11.08
CA PRO A 517 8.83 25.82 -12.36
C PRO A 517 10.14 26.02 -13.10
N GLN A 518 10.86 24.92 -13.35
CA GLN A 518 11.86 24.93 -14.40
C GLN A 518 11.07 24.86 -15.71
N LEU A 519 10.88 26.02 -16.34
CA LEU A 519 10.20 26.12 -17.61
C LEU A 519 10.94 25.22 -18.61
N PRO A 520 10.29 24.21 -19.25
CA PRO A 520 10.99 23.14 -19.95
C PRO A 520 11.67 23.55 -21.27
N TRP A 521 11.75 24.84 -21.59
CA TRP A 521 12.23 25.28 -22.88
C TRP A 521 13.74 25.51 -22.82
N LYS A 522 14.54 24.46 -23.04
CA LYS A 522 15.90 24.65 -23.56
C LYS A 522 15.77 25.38 -24.91
N VAL A 523 16.33 26.59 -24.96
CA VAL A 523 16.15 27.63 -26.00
C VAL A 523 16.79 27.27 -27.36
N ASP A 524 17.41 26.10 -27.51
CA ASP A 524 18.32 25.85 -28.64
C ASP A 524 17.63 25.59 -29.99
N ASN A 525 16.33 25.28 -30.01
CA ASN A 525 15.57 25.01 -31.25
C ASN A 525 14.53 26.06 -31.64
N ILE A 526 14.39 27.18 -30.90
CA ILE A 526 13.62 28.33 -31.38
C ILE A 526 14.55 29.26 -32.17
N LYS A 527 15.11 28.74 -33.26
CA LYS A 527 15.49 29.61 -34.36
C LYS A 527 14.20 29.88 -35.13
N GLU A 528 13.70 31.13 -35.04
CA GLU A 528 12.59 31.72 -35.83
C GLU A 528 11.18 31.86 -35.23
N GLN A 529 10.97 31.88 -33.91
CA GLN A 529 9.75 32.49 -33.32
C GLN A 529 10.08 33.45 -32.17
N SER A 530 10.55 34.64 -32.54
CA SER A 530 11.02 35.74 -31.70
C SER A 530 9.92 36.52 -30.95
N ILE A 531 8.82 35.91 -30.48
CA ILE A 531 7.65 36.70 -29.99
C ILE A 531 7.05 36.27 -28.62
N LYS A 532 7.43 35.16 -27.99
CA LYS A 532 6.71 34.69 -26.78
C LYS A 532 7.49 34.62 -25.46
N MET A 533 8.74 35.08 -25.40
CA MET A 533 9.54 35.03 -24.16
C MET A 533 9.36 36.21 -23.17
N PRO A 534 9.13 37.48 -23.57
CA PRO A 534 9.08 38.59 -22.60
C PRO A 534 7.88 38.53 -21.64
N TYR A 535 6.76 37.97 -22.09
CA TYR A 535 5.48 38.08 -21.38
C TYR A 535 5.44 37.31 -20.04
N TRP A 536 6.03 36.12 -19.97
CA TRP A 536 5.97 35.27 -18.77
C TRP A 536 6.94 35.75 -17.69
N GLU A 537 8.13 36.21 -18.09
CA GLU A 537 9.12 36.76 -17.16
C GLU A 537 8.58 38.03 -16.48
N ILE A 538 7.88 38.88 -17.23
CA ILE A 538 7.24 40.09 -16.70
C ILE A 538 6.10 39.75 -15.72
N ASN A 539 5.39 38.63 -15.93
CA ASN A 539 4.27 38.21 -15.08
C ASN A 539 4.65 37.14 -14.04
N LEU A 540 5.92 36.75 -13.92
CA LEU A 540 6.38 35.65 -13.06
C LEU A 540 6.02 35.90 -11.59
N SER A 541 6.26 37.10 -11.07
CA SER A 541 5.92 37.44 -9.68
C SER A 541 4.43 37.28 -9.37
N ARG A 542 3.55 37.49 -10.37
CA ARG A 542 2.10 37.32 -10.22
C ARG A 542 1.67 35.87 -10.31
N ILE A 543 2.28 35.11 -11.22
CA ILE A 543 2.09 33.66 -11.29
C ILE A 543 2.51 33.02 -9.96
N LEU A 544 3.61 33.49 -9.37
CA LEU A 544 4.08 33.07 -8.05
C LEU A 544 3.12 33.50 -6.94
N ALA A 545 2.61 34.74 -6.95
CA ALA A 545 1.61 35.19 -5.98
C ALA A 545 0.31 34.36 -6.06
N TYR A 546 -0.17 34.08 -7.27
CA TYR A 546 -1.34 33.23 -7.50
C TYR A 546 -1.07 31.78 -7.10
N TRP A 547 0.14 31.27 -7.32
CA TRP A 547 0.56 29.98 -6.77
C TRP A 547 0.50 29.98 -5.24
N GLU A 548 1.07 30.98 -4.57
CA GLU A 548 1.06 31.06 -3.12
C GLU A 548 -0.36 31.16 -2.54
N GLU A 549 -1.28 31.80 -3.26
CA GLU A 549 -2.70 31.87 -2.90
C GLU A 549 -3.42 30.52 -3.09
N GLN A 550 -3.14 29.80 -4.18
CA GLN A 550 -3.88 28.59 -4.56
C GLN A 550 -3.21 27.28 -4.15
N LYS A 551 -1.95 27.30 -3.71
CA LYS A 551 -1.14 26.10 -3.48
C LYS A 551 -1.82 25.09 -2.57
N ASP A 552 -2.47 25.52 -1.48
CA ASP A 552 -3.09 24.59 -0.53
C ASP A 552 -4.24 23.82 -1.20
N THR A 553 -5.09 24.51 -1.96
CA THR A 553 -6.18 23.90 -2.75
C THR A 553 -5.65 23.04 -3.90
N LEU A 554 -4.58 23.47 -4.58
CA LEU A 554 -3.98 22.71 -5.68
C LEU A 554 -3.37 21.39 -5.20
N LEU A 555 -2.71 21.43 -4.05
CA LEU A 555 -2.05 20.29 -3.42
C LEU A 555 -3.04 19.37 -2.69
N ASN A 556 -4.19 19.91 -2.28
CA ASN A 556 -5.30 19.11 -1.81
C ASN A 556 -6.06 18.48 -2.99
N LEU A 557 -5.71 17.24 -3.32
CA LEU A 557 -6.35 16.49 -4.41
C LEU A 557 -7.83 16.18 -4.17
N ARG A 558 -8.35 16.42 -2.95
CA ARG A 558 -9.76 16.25 -2.59
C ARG A 558 -10.61 17.42 -3.03
N ASP A 559 -10.01 18.60 -3.15
CA ASP A 559 -10.71 19.81 -3.56
C ASP A 559 -10.83 19.84 -5.07
N ARG A 560 -12.02 20.26 -5.55
CA ARG A 560 -12.15 20.66 -6.94
C ARG A 560 -11.29 21.89 -7.13
N ILE A 561 -10.41 21.86 -8.12
CA ILE A 561 -9.97 23.12 -8.72
C ILE A 561 -11.23 23.67 -9.38
N GLU A 562 -11.87 24.64 -8.72
CA GLU A 562 -12.76 25.53 -9.43
C GLU A 562 -11.87 26.24 -10.46
N THR A 563 -11.93 25.77 -11.71
CA THR A 563 -11.42 26.59 -12.81
C THR A 563 -12.13 27.92 -12.67
N PRO A 564 -11.40 29.03 -12.44
CA PRO A 564 -12.04 30.33 -12.39
C PRO A 564 -12.86 30.46 -13.66
N SER A 565 -14.17 30.72 -13.52
CA SER A 565 -14.94 31.04 -14.71
C SER A 565 -14.35 32.32 -15.28
N SER A 566 -14.40 32.52 -16.59
CA SER A 566 -13.97 33.79 -17.18
C SER A 566 -14.74 35.01 -16.63
N LYS A 567 -15.79 34.78 -15.83
CA LYS A 567 -16.63 35.77 -15.16
C LYS A 567 -16.20 36.05 -13.70
N ASP A 568 -15.42 35.18 -13.07
CA ASP A 568 -14.87 35.45 -11.73
C ASP A 568 -13.72 36.49 -11.79
N PHE A 569 -13.30 36.82 -13.02
CA PHE A 569 -12.44 37.94 -13.38
C PHE A 569 -13.22 39.18 -13.86
N ASP A 570 -14.49 39.34 -13.43
CA ASP A 570 -15.29 40.56 -13.69
C ASP A 570 -14.89 41.75 -12.78
N GLY A 571 -13.92 41.57 -11.88
CA GLY A 571 -13.15 42.70 -11.37
C GLY A 571 -12.28 43.20 -12.50
N GLU A 572 -12.28 44.51 -12.77
CA GLU A 572 -11.34 45.17 -13.70
C GLU A 572 -10.04 44.37 -13.73
N PHE A 573 -9.70 43.78 -14.89
CA PHE A 573 -8.39 43.19 -15.10
C PHE A 573 -7.41 44.14 -14.44
N PRO A 574 -6.53 43.70 -13.51
CA PRO A 574 -5.62 44.64 -12.88
C PRO A 574 -4.96 45.39 -14.02
N ASP A 575 -5.18 46.71 -14.11
CA ASP A 575 -4.76 47.58 -15.23
C ASP A 575 -3.25 47.50 -15.52
N GLU A 576 -2.54 46.72 -14.71
CA GLU A 576 -1.13 46.53 -14.62
C GLU A 576 -0.61 45.21 -15.21
N TRP A 577 -1.37 44.35 -15.91
CA TRP A 577 -0.74 43.30 -16.75
C TRP A 577 0.05 44.00 -17.84
N VAL A 578 1.38 44.06 -17.65
CA VAL A 578 2.26 44.81 -18.54
C VAL A 578 2.16 44.21 -19.94
N ASN A 579 1.51 44.95 -20.85
CA ASN A 579 1.57 44.68 -22.28
C ASN A 579 3.01 44.96 -22.72
N GLY A 580 3.88 43.96 -22.63
CA GLY A 580 5.27 44.04 -23.11
C GLY A 580 5.37 44.06 -24.63
N VAL A 581 4.54 44.85 -25.32
CA VAL A 581 4.46 44.90 -26.79
C VAL A 581 4.49 46.35 -27.27
N GLU A 582 5.48 47.13 -26.85
CA GLU A 582 5.77 48.39 -27.56
C GLU A 582 6.67 48.19 -28.80
N GLU A 583 7.28 47.01 -29.01
CA GLU A 583 8.24 46.81 -30.12
C GLU A 583 8.15 45.46 -30.87
N ILE A 584 6.96 44.88 -31.05
CA ILE A 584 6.80 43.71 -31.95
C ILE A 584 5.90 44.10 -33.14
N GLU A 585 6.51 44.37 -34.29
CA GLU A 585 5.87 44.84 -35.53
C GLU A 585 4.88 43.85 -36.19
N THR A 586 4.60 42.70 -35.56
CA THR A 586 3.60 41.74 -36.06
C THR A 586 2.35 41.78 -35.18
N LYS A 587 1.29 42.44 -35.67
CA LYS A 587 -0.08 42.51 -35.12
C LYS A 587 -0.17 42.50 -33.58
N PRO A 588 -0.38 43.66 -32.92
CA PRO A 588 -0.56 43.70 -31.47
C PRO A 588 -1.73 42.78 -31.07
N MET A 589 -1.44 41.78 -30.23
CA MET A 589 -2.48 41.03 -29.52
C MET A 589 -3.29 42.04 -28.69
N SER A 590 -4.61 41.94 -28.69
CA SER A 590 -5.41 42.81 -27.84
C SER A 590 -5.09 42.52 -26.36
N PRO A 591 -5.25 43.49 -25.45
CA PRO A 591 -5.09 43.25 -24.01
C PRO A 591 -5.92 42.06 -23.50
N GLN A 592 -7.08 41.81 -24.10
CA GLN A 592 -7.91 40.62 -23.84
C GLN A 592 -7.20 39.34 -24.27
N ASP A 593 -6.63 39.27 -25.47
CA ASP A 593 -5.90 38.09 -25.95
C ASP A 593 -4.64 37.79 -25.10
N CYS A 594 -3.97 38.83 -24.60
CA CYS A 594 -2.85 38.70 -23.67
C CYS A 594 -3.33 38.12 -22.33
N GLY A 595 -4.41 38.65 -21.75
CA GLY A 595 -5.02 38.13 -20.52
C GLY A 595 -5.43 36.66 -20.63
N PHE A 596 -6.03 36.25 -21.76
CA PHE A 596 -6.37 34.85 -22.03
C PHE A 596 -5.13 33.94 -22.09
N ALA A 597 -4.02 34.42 -22.68
CA ALA A 597 -2.78 33.66 -22.75
C ALA A 597 -2.10 33.50 -21.37
N ALA A 598 -2.06 34.57 -20.57
CA ALA A 598 -1.64 34.56 -19.17
C ALA A 598 -2.37 33.52 -18.34
N ASP A 599 -3.70 33.57 -18.41
CA ASP A 599 -4.60 32.70 -17.66
C ASP A 599 -4.47 31.23 -18.10
N ALA A 600 -4.38 30.98 -19.41
CA ALA A 600 -4.12 29.64 -19.94
C ALA A 600 -2.78 29.06 -19.45
N PHE A 601 -1.72 29.88 -19.38
CA PHE A 601 -0.41 29.45 -18.90
C PHE A 601 -0.37 29.24 -17.38
N ALA A 602 -1.00 30.14 -16.61
CA ALA A 602 -1.15 29.96 -15.18
C ALA A 602 -1.90 28.65 -14.88
N ARG A 603 -3.00 28.37 -15.60
CA ARG A 603 -3.72 27.09 -15.51
C ARG A 603 -2.84 25.89 -15.84
N GLU A 604 -2.04 25.96 -16.91
CA GLU A 604 -1.10 24.89 -17.27
C GLU A 604 -0.05 24.65 -16.19
N ILE A 605 0.51 25.70 -15.57
CA ILE A 605 1.43 25.57 -14.44
C ILE A 605 0.75 24.90 -13.24
N MET A 606 -0.43 25.40 -12.85
CA MET A 606 -1.18 24.84 -11.72
C MET A 606 -1.54 23.37 -11.95
N PHE A 607 -1.94 23.05 -13.17
CA PHE A 607 -2.22 21.69 -13.60
C PHE A 607 -0.99 20.78 -13.46
N ARG A 608 0.16 21.19 -14.00
CA ARG A 608 1.43 20.44 -13.87
C ARG A 608 1.83 20.24 -12.41
N ARG A 609 1.59 21.23 -11.55
CA ARG A 609 1.87 21.12 -10.11
C ARG A 609 0.96 20.15 -9.40
N ARG A 610 -0.34 20.19 -9.70
CA ARG A 610 -1.28 19.20 -9.17
C ARG A 610 -0.90 17.78 -9.62
N MET A 611 -0.54 17.63 -10.90
CA MET A 611 -0.05 16.37 -11.45
C MET A 611 1.22 15.89 -10.75
N GLN A 612 2.19 16.77 -10.54
CA GLN A 612 3.40 16.47 -9.79
C GLN A 612 3.08 16.01 -8.36
N ALA A 613 2.21 16.74 -7.65
CA ALA A 613 1.80 16.39 -6.29
C ALA A 613 1.19 14.98 -6.25
N MET A 614 0.28 14.69 -7.18
CA MET A 614 -0.35 13.39 -7.35
C MET A 614 0.66 12.28 -7.65
N ILE A 615 1.52 12.46 -8.65
CA ILE A 615 2.54 11.46 -9.04
C ILE A 615 3.50 11.21 -7.90
N ARG A 616 3.99 12.26 -7.21
CA ARG A 616 4.87 12.09 -6.05
C ARG A 616 4.18 11.32 -4.93
N ARG A 617 2.91 11.61 -4.62
CA ARG A 617 2.15 10.87 -3.61
C ARG A 617 1.98 9.40 -3.98
N GLN A 618 1.59 9.12 -5.21
CA GLN A 618 1.50 7.76 -5.79
C GLN A 618 2.81 6.99 -5.67
N ARG A 619 3.90 7.60 -6.15
CA ARG A 619 5.24 7.00 -6.15
C ARG A 619 5.76 6.81 -4.73
N ARG A 620 5.61 7.80 -3.84
CA ARG A 620 5.97 7.67 -2.42
C ARG A 620 5.23 6.51 -1.76
N SER A 621 3.90 6.48 -1.86
CA SER A 621 3.11 5.43 -1.20
C SER A 621 3.52 4.03 -1.66
N PHE A 622 3.63 3.82 -2.97
CA PHE A 622 4.06 2.53 -3.47
C PHE A 622 5.51 2.21 -3.07
N HIS A 623 6.43 3.16 -3.25
CA HIS A 623 7.84 2.98 -2.91
C HIS A 623 8.04 2.65 -1.43
N PHE A 624 7.29 3.32 -0.53
CA PHE A 624 7.30 3.03 0.90
C PHE A 624 6.85 1.61 1.17
N ASN A 625 5.65 1.23 0.73
CA ASN A 625 5.10 -0.10 1.03
C ASN A 625 5.97 -1.21 0.44
N ALA A 626 6.39 -1.07 -0.82
CA ALA A 626 7.26 -2.02 -1.49
C ALA A 626 8.56 -2.21 -0.68
N THR A 627 9.24 -1.10 -0.36
CA THR A 627 10.51 -1.14 0.39
C THR A 627 10.33 -1.61 1.83
N TRP A 628 9.25 -1.22 2.50
CA TRP A 628 8.90 -1.66 3.85
C TRP A 628 8.78 -3.17 3.90
N TRP A 629 7.98 -3.76 3.00
CA TRP A 629 7.72 -5.19 3.00
C TRP A 629 8.94 -6.02 2.56
N THR A 630 9.73 -5.53 1.59
CA THR A 630 10.98 -6.22 1.20
C THR A 630 11.99 -6.18 2.34
N THR A 631 12.18 -5.02 2.96
CA THR A 631 13.08 -4.84 4.10
C THR A 631 12.64 -5.68 5.29
N LEU A 632 11.34 -5.74 5.56
CA LEU A 632 10.77 -6.58 6.61
C LEU A 632 11.04 -8.06 6.34
N LYS A 633 10.84 -8.53 5.11
CA LYS A 633 11.16 -9.92 4.74
C LYS A 633 12.64 -10.25 4.96
N ASP A 634 13.54 -9.35 4.58
CA ASP A 634 14.99 -9.54 4.68
C ASP A 634 15.51 -9.42 6.13
N GLY A 635 14.77 -8.68 6.96
CA GLY A 635 15.03 -8.51 8.39
C GLY A 635 14.51 -9.68 9.22
N LEU A 636 13.27 -10.14 9.01
CA LEU A 636 12.52 -11.03 9.91
C LEU A 636 12.86 -12.52 9.84
N ASN A 637 14.15 -12.88 9.70
CA ASN A 637 14.56 -14.28 9.71
C ASN A 637 14.03 -15.02 10.95
N HIS A 638 13.24 -16.07 10.73
CA HIS A 638 12.63 -16.95 11.76
C HIS A 638 11.41 -16.42 12.52
N MET A 639 10.92 -15.21 12.22
CA MET A 639 9.72 -14.67 12.86
C MET A 639 8.47 -14.97 12.05
N ILE A 640 7.40 -15.39 12.74
CA ILE A 640 6.10 -15.65 12.13
C ILE A 640 5.21 -14.44 12.39
N PRO A 641 4.77 -13.73 11.36
CA PRO A 641 3.86 -12.61 11.56
C PRO A 641 2.46 -13.11 11.89
N TRP A 642 1.84 -12.57 12.94
CA TRP A 642 0.43 -12.80 13.28
C TRP A 642 -0.48 -11.67 12.82
N VAL A 643 0.04 -10.43 12.85
CA VAL A 643 -0.64 -9.24 12.36
C VAL A 643 0.30 -8.50 11.43
N LEU A 644 -0.16 -8.26 10.19
CA LEU A 644 0.54 -7.51 9.15
C LEU A 644 -0.36 -6.36 8.67
N ALA A 645 -0.61 -5.36 9.53
CA ALA A 645 -1.52 -4.27 9.22
C ALA A 645 -0.76 -2.98 8.87
N GLY A 646 0.04 -3.02 7.81
CA GLY A 646 0.90 -1.90 7.44
C GLY A 646 2.07 -1.75 8.40
N ASP A 647 2.07 -0.68 9.19
CA ASP A 647 3.05 -0.39 10.25
C ASP A 647 2.73 -1.04 11.59
N ASP A 648 1.47 -1.46 11.79
CA ASP A 648 1.02 -2.27 12.93
C ASP A 648 1.46 -3.74 12.77
N LEU A 649 2.48 -4.16 13.52
CA LEU A 649 3.04 -5.51 13.41
C LEU A 649 3.01 -6.29 14.74
N VAL A 650 2.50 -7.53 14.65
CA VAL A 650 2.64 -8.56 15.70
C VAL A 650 3.45 -9.70 15.12
N LEU A 651 4.60 -9.98 15.69
CA LEU A 651 5.47 -11.08 15.30
C LEU A 651 5.61 -12.05 16.45
N VAL A 652 5.66 -13.35 16.14
CA VAL A 652 5.92 -14.37 17.14
C VAL A 652 7.12 -15.22 16.74
N ASN A 653 7.86 -15.63 17.76
CA ASN A 653 8.93 -16.61 17.63
C ASN A 653 8.49 -17.90 18.33
N SER A 654 8.57 -19.02 17.62
CA SER A 654 8.41 -20.34 18.23
C SER A 654 9.74 -20.95 18.66
N LYS A 655 10.87 -20.32 18.31
CA LYS A 655 12.20 -20.70 18.80
C LYS A 655 12.47 -19.96 20.10
N ARG A 656 13.24 -20.57 20.99
CA ARG A 656 13.76 -19.90 22.18
C ARG A 656 15.08 -19.22 21.81
N LEU A 657 14.98 -18.07 21.16
CA LEU A 657 16.15 -17.21 20.91
C LEU A 657 16.43 -16.40 22.18
N GLU A 658 17.68 -15.97 22.36
CA GLU A 658 17.99 -14.97 23.36
C GLU A 658 17.41 -13.62 22.92
N ASP A 659 16.97 -12.80 23.88
CA ASP A 659 16.38 -11.50 23.58
C ASP A 659 17.35 -10.62 22.75
N LYS A 660 18.66 -10.75 23.01
CA LYS A 660 19.70 -10.07 22.24
C LYS A 660 19.66 -10.44 20.75
N GLU A 661 19.46 -11.71 20.41
CA GLU A 661 19.37 -12.15 19.01
C GLU A 661 18.16 -11.53 18.30
N ILE A 662 17.04 -11.35 19.03
CA ILE A 662 15.87 -10.65 18.51
C ILE A 662 16.16 -9.15 18.32
N LEU A 663 16.80 -8.51 19.29
CA LEU A 663 17.19 -7.11 19.18
C LEU A 663 18.15 -6.89 18.02
N ASP A 664 19.06 -7.82 17.74
CA ASP A 664 19.96 -7.79 16.58
C ASP A 664 19.15 -7.89 15.26
N VAL A 665 18.11 -8.74 15.22
CA VAL A 665 17.19 -8.83 14.07
C VAL A 665 16.44 -7.51 13.85
N LEU A 666 15.93 -6.89 14.90
CA LEU A 666 15.27 -5.58 14.82
C LEU A 666 16.28 -4.47 14.46
N GLY A 667 17.54 -4.58 14.90
CA GLY A 667 18.65 -3.71 14.55
C GLY A 667 18.96 -3.76 13.07
N LYS A 668 19.04 -4.97 12.51
CA LYS A 668 19.18 -5.18 11.07
C LYS A 668 18.01 -4.56 10.31
N LEU A 669 16.77 -4.75 10.79
CA LEU A 669 15.59 -4.15 10.18
C LEU A 669 15.68 -2.61 10.15
N HIS A 670 16.01 -1.99 11.29
CA HIS A 670 16.21 -0.55 11.39
C HIS A 670 17.29 -0.05 10.42
N ASN A 671 18.45 -0.71 10.38
CA ASN A 671 19.56 -0.28 9.53
C ASN A 671 19.22 -0.41 8.04
N LEU A 672 18.48 -1.46 7.64
CA LEU A 672 17.98 -1.59 6.28
C LEU A 672 16.98 -0.48 5.92
N LEU A 673 16.10 -0.08 6.85
CA LEU A 673 15.19 1.05 6.63
C LEU A 673 15.98 2.36 6.48
N SER A 674 16.93 2.63 7.37
CA SER A 674 17.79 3.82 7.29
C SER A 674 18.60 3.87 6.00
N LYS A 675 19.08 2.72 5.51
CA LYS A 675 19.77 2.61 4.22
C LYS A 675 18.85 2.91 3.03
N ASN A 676 17.62 2.40 3.05
CA ASN A 676 16.67 2.58 1.95
C ASN A 676 15.95 3.95 1.99
N PHE A 677 16.00 4.65 3.13
CA PHE A 677 15.39 5.96 3.35
C PHE A 677 16.38 6.95 4.01
N PRO A 678 17.52 7.27 3.35
CA PRO A 678 18.61 8.01 3.98
C PRO A 678 18.23 9.43 4.43
N HIS A 679 17.25 10.06 3.77
CA HIS A 679 16.77 11.42 4.10
C HIS A 679 15.45 11.42 4.87
N THR A 680 14.94 10.25 5.23
CA THR A 680 13.62 10.09 5.85
C THR A 680 13.74 9.12 7.00
N PRO A 681 14.15 9.56 8.21
CA PRO A 681 14.31 8.67 9.35
C PRO A 681 12.99 7.96 9.67
N LEU A 682 12.97 6.66 9.39
CA LEU A 682 11.90 5.75 9.73
C LEU A 682 12.25 5.07 11.05
N THR A 683 11.34 5.17 12.02
CA THR A 683 11.53 4.57 13.33
C THR A 683 10.27 3.89 13.79
N PHE A 684 10.44 2.93 14.68
CA PHE A 684 9.36 2.20 15.32
C PHE A 684 9.54 2.21 16.83
N ALA A 685 8.43 2.06 17.54
CA ALA A 685 8.42 1.82 18.97
C ALA A 685 7.65 0.53 19.24
N GLY A 686 8.12 -0.26 20.21
CA GLY A 686 7.60 -1.60 20.40
C GLY A 686 7.97 -2.24 21.72
N ALA A 687 7.55 -3.49 21.83
CA ALA A 687 7.79 -4.35 22.97
C ALA A 687 8.32 -5.72 22.54
N LEU A 688 9.18 -6.30 23.38
CA LEU A 688 9.67 -7.68 23.27
C LEU A 688 9.33 -8.44 24.56
N LEU A 689 8.52 -9.49 24.42
CA LEU A 689 8.04 -10.32 25.52
C LEU A 689 8.51 -11.75 25.34
N THR A 690 9.20 -12.27 26.35
CA THR A 690 9.57 -13.69 26.45
C THR A 690 8.56 -14.42 27.33
N ARG A 691 8.04 -15.53 26.82
CA ARG A 691 7.02 -16.35 27.48
C ARG A 691 7.61 -17.03 28.70
N GLY A 692 7.07 -16.69 29.86
CA GLY A 692 7.28 -17.43 31.10
C GLY A 692 6.18 -18.48 31.28
N GLU A 693 5.55 -18.46 32.45
CA GLU A 693 4.36 -19.29 32.75
C GLU A 693 3.05 -18.67 32.23
N SER A 694 3.13 -17.49 31.60
CA SER A 694 1.97 -16.74 31.11
C SER A 694 1.31 -17.37 29.88
N SER A 695 0.01 -17.12 29.75
CA SER A 695 -0.73 -17.47 28.55
C SER A 695 -0.33 -16.58 27.36
N ILE A 696 -0.70 -17.00 26.15
CA ILE A 696 -0.47 -16.17 24.94
C ILE A 696 -1.25 -14.85 25.02
N GLN A 697 -2.44 -14.88 25.63
CA GLN A 697 -3.27 -13.69 25.81
C GLN A 697 -2.62 -12.71 26.78
N ASP A 698 -2.07 -13.19 27.90
CA ASP A 698 -1.31 -12.37 28.85
C ASP A 698 -0.10 -11.72 28.18
N MET A 699 0.65 -12.49 27.37
CA MET A 699 1.78 -11.94 26.61
C MET A 699 1.35 -10.80 25.70
N TYR A 700 0.23 -10.95 24.98
CA TYR A 700 -0.26 -9.90 24.10
C TYR A 700 -0.67 -8.66 24.89
N ARG A 701 -1.38 -8.83 26.00
CA ARG A 701 -1.82 -7.71 26.85
C ARG A 701 -0.61 -6.93 27.40
N GLU A 702 0.40 -7.64 27.89
CA GLU A 702 1.63 -7.05 28.42
C GLU A 702 2.46 -6.38 27.30
N ALA A 703 2.60 -7.02 26.14
CA ALA A 703 3.28 -6.45 24.97
C ALA A 703 2.59 -5.18 24.47
N SER A 704 1.25 -5.17 24.39
CA SER A 704 0.46 -4.00 24.00
C SER A 704 0.66 -2.83 24.96
N HIS A 705 0.64 -3.09 26.27
CA HIS A 705 0.92 -2.06 27.25
C HIS A 705 2.35 -1.51 27.11
N LEU A 706 3.35 -2.38 26.92
CA LEU A 706 4.74 -1.94 26.78
C LEU A 706 5.01 -1.22 25.46
N GLU A 707 4.33 -1.59 24.37
CA GLU A 707 4.41 -0.88 23.09
C GLU A 707 3.84 0.53 23.21
N ASP A 708 2.67 0.69 23.85
CA ASP A 708 2.11 2.01 24.16
C ASP A 708 3.12 2.88 24.93
N GLU A 709 3.71 2.33 26.00
CA GLU A 709 4.72 3.04 26.80
C GLU A 709 5.99 3.38 25.98
N ALA A 710 6.46 2.46 25.13
CA ALA A 710 7.58 2.70 24.22
C ALA A 710 7.25 3.82 23.22
N GLY A 711 6.01 3.85 22.72
CA GLY A 711 5.52 4.89 21.83
C GLY A 711 5.45 6.27 22.49
N TYR A 712 5.15 6.36 23.79
CA TYR A 712 5.23 7.63 24.53
C TYR A 712 6.67 8.05 24.80
N LEU A 713 7.52 7.12 25.21
CA LEU A 713 8.96 7.37 25.39
C LEU A 713 9.60 7.87 24.09
N TRP A 714 9.26 7.24 22.96
CA TRP A 714 9.70 7.68 21.64
C TRP A 714 9.26 9.12 21.36
N LYS A 715 7.97 9.46 21.53
CA LYS A 715 7.45 10.82 21.33
C LYS A 715 8.21 11.85 22.17
N PHE A 716 8.52 11.51 23.42
CA PHE A 716 9.31 12.36 24.29
C PHE A 716 10.72 12.61 23.73
N LEU A 717 11.42 11.56 23.29
CA LEU A 717 12.78 11.66 22.76
C LEU A 717 12.88 12.42 21.44
N VAL A 718 11.81 12.43 20.66
CA VAL A 718 11.82 13.02 19.31
C VAL A 718 11.18 14.40 19.22
N ALA A 719 10.52 14.88 20.26
CA ALA A 719 9.78 16.15 20.23
C ALA A 719 10.64 17.35 19.77
N GLU A 720 11.94 17.32 20.07
CA GLU A 720 12.91 18.36 19.72
C GLU A 720 13.85 17.95 18.57
N ASN A 721 13.59 16.82 17.89
CA ASN A 721 14.46 16.32 16.84
C ASN A 721 14.11 16.91 15.47
N GLU A 722 14.92 17.86 15.00
CA GLU A 722 14.73 18.54 13.70
C GLU A 722 14.71 17.60 12.49
N LYS A 723 15.28 16.38 12.60
CA LYS A 723 15.29 15.39 11.50
C LYS A 723 13.95 14.68 11.34
N LEU A 724 13.05 14.78 12.31
CA LEU A 724 11.73 14.16 12.28
C LEU A 724 10.62 15.17 12.02
N PRO A 725 9.46 14.74 11.51
CA PRO A 725 8.27 15.58 11.47
C PRO A 725 7.90 16.01 12.89
N SER A 726 7.48 17.27 13.06
CA SER A 726 6.96 17.75 14.33
C SER A 726 5.78 16.88 14.80
N LEU A 727 5.68 16.70 16.11
CA LEU A 727 4.52 16.04 16.68
C LEU A 727 3.28 16.91 16.43
N SER A 728 2.17 16.27 16.06
CA SER A 728 0.89 16.97 15.99
C SER A 728 0.45 17.38 17.39
N ASP A 729 -0.35 18.44 17.50
CA ASP A 729 -0.90 18.92 18.78
C ASP A 729 -1.57 17.80 19.59
N LYS A 730 -2.27 16.87 18.91
CA LYS A 730 -2.87 15.70 19.55
C LYS A 730 -1.84 14.72 20.11
N LYS A 731 -0.74 14.46 19.39
CA LYS A 731 0.36 13.61 19.88
C LYS A 731 1.05 14.27 21.07
N GLU A 732 1.18 15.58 21.05
CA GLU A 732 1.73 16.37 22.15
C GLU A 732 0.83 16.30 23.39
N GLN A 733 -0.48 16.49 23.24
CA GLN A 733 -1.44 16.31 24.34
C GLN A 733 -1.41 14.90 24.92
N LYS A 734 -1.28 13.87 24.07
CA LYS A 734 -1.15 12.48 24.51
C LYS A 734 0.14 12.25 25.31
N LYS A 735 1.25 12.87 24.89
CA LYS A 735 2.54 12.85 25.62
C LYS A 735 2.39 13.50 26.99
N GLU A 736 1.79 14.69 27.08
CA GLU A 736 1.56 15.40 28.33
C GLU A 736 0.61 14.63 29.28
N ALA A 737 -0.45 14.05 28.74
CA ALA A 737 -1.36 13.21 29.51
C ALA A 737 -0.66 11.97 30.08
N TRP A 738 0.26 11.36 29.32
CA TRP A 738 1.06 10.22 29.77
C TRP A 738 2.03 10.62 30.89
N LEU A 739 2.74 11.75 30.78
CA LEU A 739 3.60 12.27 31.84
C LEU A 739 2.85 12.47 33.16
N ASN A 740 1.60 12.93 33.08
CA ASN A 740 0.75 13.14 34.25
C ASN A 740 0.21 11.85 34.88
N LYS A 741 0.10 10.74 34.14
CA LYS A 741 -0.40 9.45 34.66
C LYS A 741 0.58 8.77 35.64
N LYS A 742 1.84 9.20 35.70
CA LYS A 742 2.90 8.58 36.53
C LYS A 742 2.97 7.06 36.34
N THR A 743 3.00 6.59 35.09
CA THR A 743 3.25 5.18 34.78
C THR A 743 4.64 4.75 35.27
N GLU A 744 4.93 3.45 35.36
CA GLU A 744 6.27 3.00 35.79
C GLU A 744 7.39 3.52 34.88
N VAL A 745 7.14 3.58 33.56
CA VAL A 745 8.07 4.18 32.59
C VAL A 745 8.18 5.69 32.83
N GLY A 746 7.06 6.39 32.99
CA GLY A 746 7.05 7.83 33.29
C GLY A 746 7.79 8.19 34.59
N LYS A 747 7.65 7.39 35.65
CA LYS A 747 8.37 7.57 36.93
C LYS A 747 9.88 7.42 36.79
N ASN A 748 10.35 6.58 35.87
CA ASN A 748 11.77 6.34 35.65
C ASN A 748 12.31 7.07 34.41
N LEU A 749 11.54 7.99 33.82
CA LEU A 749 11.89 8.68 32.58
C LEU A 749 13.32 9.29 32.60
N PRO A 750 13.77 9.99 33.67
CA PRO A 750 15.15 10.50 33.71
C PRO A 750 16.21 9.39 33.61
N ARG A 751 16.00 8.26 34.28
CA ARG A 751 16.91 7.10 34.25
C ARG A 751 16.89 6.42 32.88
N LEU A 752 15.72 6.30 32.27
CA LEU A 752 15.55 5.76 30.92
C LEU A 752 16.30 6.61 29.90
N ILE A 753 16.19 7.94 29.96
CA ILE A 753 16.91 8.85 29.05
C ILE A 753 18.42 8.69 29.20
N GLN A 754 18.92 8.66 30.44
CA GLN A 754 20.35 8.46 30.71
C GLN A 754 20.90 7.12 30.20
N ASN A 755 20.06 6.10 30.13
CA ASN A 755 20.43 4.74 29.73
C ASN A 755 19.74 4.31 28.44
N ILE A 756 19.38 5.26 27.59
CA ILE A 756 18.49 5.00 26.46
C ILE A 756 19.10 3.98 25.48
N ASN A 757 20.42 3.91 25.39
CA ASN A 757 21.14 2.97 24.55
C ASN A 757 20.84 1.49 24.88
N LEU A 758 20.31 1.17 26.06
CA LEU A 758 19.85 -0.19 26.41
C LEU A 758 18.55 -0.59 25.69
N PHE A 759 17.75 0.40 25.29
CA PHE A 759 16.41 0.22 24.70
C PHE A 759 16.36 0.66 23.24
N LYS A 760 17.47 1.21 22.73
CA LYS A 760 17.60 1.68 21.36
C LYS A 760 17.95 0.55 20.42
N VAL A 761 17.32 0.61 19.26
CA VAL A 761 17.64 -0.20 18.10
C VAL A 761 18.06 0.75 16.97
N GLY A 762 19.23 0.48 16.37
CA GLY A 762 19.81 1.28 15.30
C GLY A 762 21.26 1.72 15.55
N GLU A 763 21.89 2.31 14.55
CA GLU A 763 23.27 2.82 14.62
C GLU A 763 23.37 4.11 15.44
N GLU A 764 24.56 4.37 15.98
CA GLU A 764 24.84 5.58 16.75
C GLU A 764 24.65 6.85 15.90
N GLY A 765 23.93 7.84 16.42
CA GLY A 765 23.61 9.09 15.71
C GLY A 765 22.37 9.04 14.80
N SER A 766 21.78 7.87 14.60
CA SER A 766 20.46 7.72 13.97
C SER A 766 19.33 8.12 14.93
N VAL A 767 18.16 8.42 14.36
CA VAL A 767 16.95 8.57 15.18
C VAL A 767 16.59 7.18 15.71
N PRO A 768 16.50 6.99 17.03
CA PRO A 768 16.36 5.67 17.60
C PRO A 768 14.99 5.05 17.36
N SER A 769 14.96 3.75 17.07
CA SER A 769 13.78 2.92 17.36
C SER A 769 13.85 2.43 18.80
N ILE A 770 12.71 2.31 19.48
CA ILE A 770 12.65 2.00 20.92
C ILE A 770 11.96 0.66 21.12
N ILE A 771 12.61 -0.27 21.81
CA ILE A 771 12.01 -1.55 22.20
C ILE A 771 12.08 -1.70 23.71
N LEU A 772 10.93 -1.85 24.36
CA LEU A 772 10.85 -2.16 25.79
C LEU A 772 10.68 -3.66 26.00
N GLN A 773 11.50 -4.21 26.89
CA GLN A 773 11.36 -5.61 27.32
C GLN A 773 10.54 -5.72 28.59
N LYS A 774 10.02 -6.92 28.85
CA LYS A 774 9.53 -7.27 30.18
C LYS A 774 10.64 -7.05 31.21
N ASP A 775 10.30 -6.42 32.32
CA ASP A 775 11.26 -6.07 33.39
C ASP A 775 12.38 -5.09 32.98
N TRP A 776 12.19 -4.23 31.96
CA TRP A 776 13.17 -3.23 31.48
C TRP A 776 13.88 -2.41 32.58
N TYR A 777 13.23 -2.22 33.73
CA TYR A 777 13.78 -1.49 34.88
C TYR A 777 14.94 -2.21 35.57
N ARG A 778 15.09 -3.53 35.36
CA ARG A 778 16.19 -4.34 35.91
C ARG A 778 17.52 -4.04 35.23
N ASP A 779 17.46 -3.63 33.97
CA ASP A 779 18.64 -3.26 33.18
C ASP A 779 19.16 -1.86 33.52
N LEU A 780 18.33 -1.05 34.21
CA LEU A 780 18.75 0.26 34.69
C LEU A 780 19.76 0.13 35.85
N PRO A 781 20.88 0.88 35.82
CA PRO A 781 21.80 0.96 36.94
C PRO A 781 21.08 1.32 38.23
N LYS A 782 21.35 0.59 39.33
CA LYS A 782 20.80 0.91 40.65
C LYS A 782 21.25 2.31 41.06
N THR A 783 20.32 3.17 41.47
CA THR A 783 20.67 4.46 42.08
C THR A 783 21.53 4.19 43.31
N LYS A 784 22.69 4.84 43.39
CA LYS A 784 23.48 4.81 44.62
C LYS A 784 22.60 5.43 45.70
N LYS A 785 22.53 4.77 46.86
CA LYS A 785 21.57 5.02 47.94
C LYS A 785 21.77 6.38 48.69
N GLY A 786 22.28 7.41 48.03
CA GLY A 786 22.63 8.70 48.63
C GLY A 786 22.46 9.94 47.73
N ASP A 787 21.85 9.80 46.55
CA ASP A 787 21.61 10.92 45.62
C ASP A 787 20.09 11.26 45.46
N GLU A 788 19.22 10.77 46.36
CA GLU A 788 17.79 11.13 46.41
C GLU A 788 17.49 12.26 47.39
#